data_AF-A0A9P3G9H6-F1
#
_entry.id   AF-A0A9P3G9H6-F1
#
_cell.length_a   1.000
_cell.length_b   1.000
_cell.length_c   1.000
_cell.angle_alpha   90.00
_cell.angle_beta   90.00
_cell.angle_gamma   90.00
#
_symmetry.space_group_name_H-M   'P 1'
#
loop_
_entity.id
_entity.type
_entity.pdbx_description
1 polymer ?
#
loop_
_entity_poly.entity_id
_entity_poly.type
_entity_poly.pdbx_seq_one_letter_code
_entity_poly.pdbx_strand_id
1 'polypeptide(L)'
;MSPHGDHRISMSLPTKSVTLAAASYPGGIRCYTKLIGGEVREASLELSDEALGKAMRDGNSNIVAATTGWTSSTLPFKVHPQSSLCTIAWDAHSQSVFYQDEAGKLCEQRLTEGKHWKLSKTFNAPKVTLGTNIASVASPRDRKAMLIYQHENGSIYYHTVSNDRWDVAKELLHTKVNGRTGIGATSWDDLEDIRVYVQSKKHNIRQYRKVSDGDWQVTEGVVTSTHDINDITAVGWGPKDKREVRLYVQDEPGNIIEYKSEDNNKKVPFARGDFQQAAVRNSDIIGFVRNVNAAPGFCVNLMWVDTNQAVQQCIYNGKDWLPPAKIAYVDPLNMPGLWDKGPQFDDHDIATAVKNAASRKYVSEIRIRADNGGIYALALAYTDGDVTETHGRAGKEQPTVFALSRGEDITTVWYRTDQKGLAGLQFGTSQGRTTQWFGSGLGAFGRLDSGGHALIGFAGAVDEDYSNKIVGIRPIWSHVQPRRAHEDVAGKVASVEDVLSRVPAESAQIQQRAAGVQAAQSALEPATKDAMAALADLTESVEMLHGFEHAKTGAQVRATERRNRFVDEQLAVCDEDAKAVAARFKAVAERVAGLPSEAQKLRAEIDALQQKANHAELEDAIKTKIDEILKLKAKFQKELTSRTLQVEDATTAANKSATRYAENRAAGGADQPSPADTKGPQNPFGAASAPTSTAHESDETRDWREQAEKDAGELAYHVAHRDFRAACIARLDSDLKELEGVSARLRDALKVPAVAKAFEEVAALEAQLVTREKEIAELAAVLGELAPLCGQLAGKTGSKAFAKALLPIVEKVDAHAGLKGLCSKVEAHILLAAAQRLAA
;
A
#
# COMPACT_ATOMS: atom_id res chain seq x y z
N MET A 1 -20.84 -0.13 29.62
CA MET A 1 -20.21 -0.99 28.61
C MET A 1 -21.00 -0.85 27.32
N SER A 2 -20.44 -0.21 26.30
CA SER A 2 -21.04 -0.13 24.97
C SER A 2 -19.94 -0.46 23.96
N PRO A 3 -20.00 -1.61 23.24
CA PRO A 3 -18.94 -2.03 22.34
C PRO A 3 -19.39 -1.89 20.89
N HIS A 4 -19.37 -0.68 20.35
CA HIS A 4 -19.30 -0.46 18.90
C HIS A 4 -18.33 0.68 18.64
N GLY A 5 -17.03 0.33 18.67
CA GLY A 5 -15.97 1.19 18.17
C GLY A 5 -16.09 1.25 16.65
N ASP A 6 -16.79 2.27 16.15
CA ASP A 6 -16.94 2.57 14.74
C ASP A 6 -15.57 3.05 14.21
N HIS A 7 -14.70 2.09 13.88
CA HIS A 7 -13.40 2.33 13.24
C HIS A 7 -13.63 2.72 11.77
N ARG A 8 -14.15 3.93 11.53
CA ARG A 8 -14.05 4.55 10.21
C ARG A 8 -12.57 4.69 9.88
N ILE A 9 -12.10 3.86 8.97
CA ILE A 9 -10.75 3.92 8.42
C ILE A 9 -10.60 5.31 7.80
N SER A 10 -9.73 6.12 8.40
CA SER A 10 -9.41 7.48 7.93
C SER A 10 -8.95 7.39 6.48
N MET A 11 -9.73 7.94 5.55
CA MET A 11 -9.38 7.96 4.13
C MET A 11 -8.11 8.80 3.93
N SER A 12 -7.12 8.27 3.21
CA SER A 12 -5.91 9.01 2.89
C SER A 12 -6.19 10.03 1.77
N LEU A 13 -5.92 11.31 2.04
CA LEU A 13 -6.09 12.39 1.07
C LEU A 13 -5.30 12.16 -0.22
N PRO A 14 -5.80 12.63 -1.39
CA PRO A 14 -5.09 12.57 -2.67
C PRO A 14 -3.67 13.11 -2.57
N THR A 15 -2.73 12.51 -3.30
CA THR A 15 -1.42 13.17 -3.47
C THR A 15 -1.61 14.51 -4.15
N LYS A 16 -0.92 15.53 -3.65
CA LYS A 16 -0.89 16.85 -4.25
C LYS A 16 -0.51 16.74 -5.73
N SER A 17 -1.42 17.20 -6.57
CA SER A 17 -1.26 17.20 -8.02
C SER A 17 -0.17 18.20 -8.45
N VAL A 18 -0.13 19.33 -7.74
CA VAL A 18 0.82 20.41 -7.93
C VAL A 18 1.17 21.01 -6.58
N THR A 19 2.44 21.36 -6.40
CA THR A 19 2.93 21.98 -5.16
C THR A 19 3.53 23.34 -5.49
N LEU A 20 3.14 24.35 -4.72
CA LEU A 20 3.50 25.74 -4.91
C LEU A 20 4.01 26.30 -3.58
N ALA A 21 5.08 27.07 -3.61
CA ALA A 21 5.53 27.84 -2.45
C ALA A 21 6.06 29.20 -2.94
N ALA A 22 5.79 30.27 -2.22
CA ALA A 22 6.27 31.59 -2.60
C ALA A 22 6.60 32.44 -1.37
N ALA A 23 7.59 33.31 -1.52
CA ALA A 23 7.95 34.30 -0.53
C ALA A 23 8.29 35.63 -1.20
N SER A 24 7.91 36.72 -0.54
CA SER A 24 8.43 38.05 -0.84
C SER A 24 9.82 38.19 -0.22
N TYR A 25 10.73 38.81 -0.96
CA TYR A 25 11.98 39.33 -0.42
C TYR A 25 12.09 40.83 -0.76
N PRO A 26 12.94 41.60 -0.09
CA PRO A 26 13.20 42.99 -0.49
C PRO A 26 13.58 43.07 -1.98
N GLY A 27 12.72 43.67 -2.80
CA GLY A 27 12.92 43.83 -4.24
C GLY A 27 12.25 42.80 -5.15
N GLY A 28 11.53 41.80 -4.63
CA GLY A 28 10.86 40.84 -5.52
C GLY A 28 10.06 39.73 -4.85
N ILE A 29 9.66 38.79 -5.70
CA ILE A 29 8.92 37.57 -5.32
C ILE A 29 9.67 36.38 -5.90
N ARG A 30 9.80 35.31 -5.11
CA ARG A 30 10.22 34.01 -5.62
C ARG A 30 9.13 32.98 -5.40
N CYS A 31 8.93 32.16 -6.42
CA CYS A 31 7.92 31.13 -6.47
C CYS A 31 8.61 29.81 -6.83
N TYR A 32 8.23 28.75 -6.16
CA TYR A 32 8.77 27.42 -6.33
C TYR A 32 7.64 26.47 -6.68
N THR A 33 7.86 25.68 -7.73
CA THR A 33 6.91 24.64 -8.16
C THR A 33 7.61 23.30 -8.20
N LYS A 34 6.92 22.23 -7.81
CA LYS A 34 7.44 20.86 -7.90
C LYS A 34 6.75 20.10 -9.04
N LEU A 35 7.53 19.43 -9.87
CA LEU A 35 7.04 18.53 -10.93
C LEU A 35 6.67 17.15 -10.36
N ILE A 36 5.98 16.34 -11.17
CA ILE A 36 5.58 14.96 -10.80
C ILE A 36 6.81 14.09 -10.44
N GLY A 37 7.94 14.30 -11.11
CA GLY A 37 9.20 13.59 -10.84
C GLY A 37 9.96 14.08 -9.59
N GLY A 38 9.45 15.10 -8.89
CA GLY A 38 10.10 15.67 -7.72
C GLY A 38 11.14 16.75 -8.03
N GLU A 39 11.35 17.12 -9.30
CA GLU A 39 12.17 18.28 -9.66
C GLU A 39 11.51 19.58 -9.18
N VAL A 40 12.30 20.49 -8.64
CA VAL A 40 11.83 21.82 -8.21
C VAL A 40 12.28 22.86 -9.22
N ARG A 41 11.34 23.71 -9.66
CA ARG A 41 11.59 24.89 -10.47
C ARG A 41 11.41 26.14 -9.62
N GLU A 42 12.21 27.15 -9.89
CA GLU A 42 12.10 28.50 -9.35
C GLU A 42 11.62 29.42 -10.48
N ALA A 43 10.63 30.25 -10.19
CA ALA A 43 10.27 31.42 -10.95
C ALA A 43 10.49 32.64 -10.04
N SER A 44 11.24 33.64 -10.51
CA SER A 44 11.52 34.85 -9.73
C SER A 44 11.12 36.10 -10.51
N LEU A 45 10.56 37.08 -9.79
CA LEU A 45 10.16 38.38 -10.30
C LEU A 45 10.88 39.47 -9.51
N GLU A 46 11.74 40.21 -10.19
CA GLU A 46 12.29 41.46 -9.66
C GLU A 46 11.27 42.58 -9.91
N LEU A 47 10.70 43.10 -8.82
CA LEU A 47 9.71 44.16 -8.88
C LEU A 47 9.93 45.04 -7.66
N SER A 48 10.29 46.32 -7.86
CA SER A 48 10.47 47.25 -6.75
C SER A 48 9.13 47.55 -6.06
N ASP A 49 9.18 47.87 -4.76
CA ASP A 49 7.98 48.26 -4.00
C ASP A 49 7.33 49.54 -4.58
N GLU A 50 8.13 50.40 -5.22
CA GLU A 50 7.65 51.60 -5.91
C GLU A 50 6.88 51.25 -7.19
N ALA A 51 7.42 50.36 -8.03
CA ALA A 51 6.75 49.90 -9.25
C ALA A 51 5.44 49.19 -8.92
N LEU A 52 5.46 48.30 -7.92
CA LEU A 52 4.26 47.62 -7.42
C LEU A 52 3.25 48.63 -6.86
N GLY A 53 3.70 49.57 -6.03
CA GLY A 53 2.84 50.60 -5.45
C GLY A 53 2.20 51.50 -6.52
N LYS A 54 2.93 51.83 -7.59
CA LYS A 54 2.39 52.56 -8.74
C LYS A 54 1.30 51.75 -9.45
N ALA A 55 1.57 50.49 -9.77
CA ALA A 55 0.60 49.64 -10.46
C ALA A 55 -0.68 49.41 -9.65
N MET A 56 -0.57 49.29 -8.33
CA MET A 56 -1.73 49.19 -7.44
C MET A 56 -2.60 50.44 -7.47
N ARG A 57 -2.01 51.64 -7.47
CA ARG A 57 -2.74 52.91 -7.60
C ARG A 57 -3.43 53.02 -8.96
N ASP A 58 -2.77 52.55 -10.00
CA ASP A 58 -3.27 52.57 -11.38
C ASP A 58 -4.32 51.47 -11.63
N GLY A 59 -4.57 50.57 -10.66
CA GLY A 59 -5.46 49.41 -10.84
C GLY A 59 -4.96 48.41 -11.90
N ASN A 60 -3.67 48.45 -12.21
CA ASN A 60 -3.09 47.74 -13.35
C ASN A 60 -2.39 46.44 -12.92
N SER A 61 -3.06 45.30 -13.09
CA SER A 61 -2.48 43.97 -12.81
C SER A 61 -1.43 43.54 -13.84
N ASN A 62 -1.34 44.20 -15.01
CA ASN A 62 -0.43 43.77 -16.08
C ASN A 62 1.05 43.92 -15.72
N ILE A 63 1.42 44.77 -14.74
CA ILE A 63 2.81 44.88 -14.30
C ILE A 63 3.34 43.54 -13.75
N VAL A 64 2.43 42.70 -13.26
CA VAL A 64 2.72 41.39 -12.69
C VAL A 64 2.60 40.30 -13.75
N ALA A 65 1.72 40.50 -14.73
CA ALA A 65 1.47 39.59 -15.85
C ALA A 65 2.54 39.64 -16.94
N ALA A 66 3.38 40.68 -16.98
CA ALA A 66 4.42 40.80 -17.99
C ALA A 66 5.45 39.67 -17.82
N THR A 67 5.25 38.59 -18.56
CA THR A 67 6.14 37.42 -18.67
C THR A 67 7.58 37.77 -19.01
N THR A 68 7.85 39.00 -19.44
CA THR A 68 9.19 39.57 -19.64
C THR A 68 9.98 39.79 -18.35
N GLY A 69 9.34 39.79 -17.16
CA GLY A 69 10.00 40.02 -15.87
C GLY A 69 10.24 38.76 -15.03
N TRP A 70 9.57 37.65 -15.33
CA TRP A 70 9.75 36.38 -14.61
C TRP A 70 10.92 35.60 -15.20
N THR A 71 11.92 35.29 -14.39
CA THR A 71 13.01 34.38 -14.77
C THR A 71 12.76 33.01 -14.17
N SER A 72 12.85 31.97 -14.99
CA SER A 72 12.66 30.58 -14.54
C SER A 72 13.97 29.81 -14.55
N SER A 73 14.22 29.00 -13.52
CA SER A 73 15.35 28.07 -13.48
C SER A 73 14.97 26.76 -12.79
N THR A 74 15.67 25.67 -13.13
CA THR A 74 15.52 24.39 -12.42
C THR A 74 16.53 24.36 -11.28
N LEU A 75 16.07 23.97 -10.08
CA LEU A 75 16.92 23.88 -8.91
C LEU A 75 17.73 22.56 -8.91
N PRO A 76 18.92 22.54 -8.31
CA PRO A 76 19.83 21.40 -8.39
C PRO A 76 19.46 20.23 -7.47
N PHE A 77 18.30 20.27 -6.80
CA PHE A 77 17.86 19.23 -5.88
C PHE A 77 16.48 18.68 -6.25
N LYS A 78 16.31 17.38 -5.97
CA LYS A 78 15.02 16.69 -6.07
C LYS A 78 14.38 16.54 -4.70
N VAL A 79 13.07 16.47 -4.70
CA VAL A 79 12.25 16.25 -3.51
C VAL A 79 11.35 15.05 -3.73
N HIS A 80 10.74 14.53 -2.67
CA HIS A 80 9.76 13.46 -2.82
C HIS A 80 8.58 13.91 -3.70
N PRO A 81 8.09 13.09 -4.65
CA PRO A 81 6.94 13.43 -5.50
C PRO A 81 5.68 13.85 -4.73
N GLN A 82 5.50 13.36 -3.50
CA GLN A 82 4.39 13.74 -2.62
C GLN A 82 4.69 14.93 -1.70
N SER A 83 5.92 15.42 -1.64
CA SER A 83 6.34 16.51 -0.74
C SER A 83 5.54 17.78 -0.98
N SER A 84 5.10 18.44 0.08
CA SER A 84 4.76 19.87 0.00
C SER A 84 6.03 20.71 -0.11
N LEU A 85 5.91 21.95 -0.57
CA LEU A 85 6.97 22.94 -0.51
C LEU A 85 6.51 24.04 0.43
N CYS A 86 7.45 24.61 1.17
CA CYS A 86 7.24 25.82 1.94
C CYS A 86 8.51 26.65 1.83
N THR A 87 8.39 27.97 1.83
CA THR A 87 9.56 28.85 1.72
C THR A 87 9.50 29.99 2.73
N ILE A 88 10.68 30.51 3.06
CA ILE A 88 10.87 31.69 3.90
C ILE A 88 11.98 32.52 3.26
N ALA A 89 11.76 33.83 3.14
CA ALA A 89 12.83 34.78 2.88
C ALA A 89 13.34 35.33 4.22
N TRP A 90 14.63 35.15 4.50
CA TRP A 90 15.28 35.68 5.69
C TRP A 90 15.61 37.16 5.52
N ASP A 91 16.05 37.52 4.32
CA ASP A 91 16.46 38.85 3.90
C ASP A 91 16.46 38.92 2.36
N ALA A 92 17.08 39.95 1.78
CA ALA A 92 17.19 40.14 0.33
C ALA A 92 18.04 39.06 -0.38
N HIS A 93 18.90 38.35 0.34
CA HIS A 93 19.94 37.48 -0.20
C HIS A 93 19.91 36.05 0.37
N SER A 94 19.08 35.79 1.38
CA SER A 94 18.94 34.47 2.00
C SER A 94 17.50 34.00 2.02
N GLN A 95 17.31 32.77 1.54
CA GLN A 95 16.00 32.11 1.42
C GLN A 95 16.14 30.64 1.79
N SER A 96 15.07 30.06 2.31
CA SER A 96 14.98 28.63 2.60
C SER A 96 13.80 28.02 1.88
N VAL A 97 13.97 26.81 1.37
CA VAL A 97 12.90 25.94 0.85
C VAL A 97 12.87 24.68 1.70
N PHE A 98 11.72 24.39 2.29
CA PHE A 98 11.45 23.21 3.11
C PHE A 98 10.66 22.19 2.29
N TYR A 99 11.09 20.93 2.37
CA TYR A 99 10.53 19.83 1.60
C TYR A 99 10.87 18.49 2.26
N GLN A 100 10.22 17.42 1.83
CA GLN A 100 10.52 16.05 2.20
C GLN A 100 11.45 15.42 1.16
N ASP A 101 12.56 14.85 1.60
CA ASP A 101 13.48 14.08 0.76
C ASP A 101 12.86 12.74 0.32
N GLU A 102 13.56 11.97 -0.51
CA GLU A 102 13.07 10.67 -1.00
C GLU A 102 12.71 9.66 0.11
N ALA A 103 13.30 9.80 1.31
CA ALA A 103 12.97 8.99 2.48
C ALA A 103 11.75 9.52 3.26
N GLY A 104 11.12 10.60 2.78
CA GLY A 104 9.97 11.26 3.42
C GLY A 104 10.33 12.21 4.56
N LYS A 105 11.62 12.47 4.77
CA LYS A 105 12.12 13.28 5.89
C LYS A 105 12.17 14.75 5.53
N LEU A 106 11.70 15.60 6.45
CA LEU A 106 11.63 17.05 6.22
C LEU A 106 13.03 17.66 6.37
N CYS A 107 13.44 18.39 5.32
CA CYS A 107 14.75 18.96 5.09
C CYS A 107 14.63 20.44 4.68
N GLU A 108 15.73 21.18 4.78
CA GLU A 108 15.84 22.58 4.38
C GLU A 108 16.96 22.73 3.34
N GLN A 109 16.66 23.31 2.19
CA GLN A 109 17.65 23.84 1.25
C GLN A 109 17.73 25.35 1.45
N ARG A 110 18.93 25.86 1.69
CA ARG A 110 19.17 27.27 2.00
C ARG A 110 20.02 27.93 0.92
N LEU A 111 19.52 29.05 0.41
CA LEU A 111 20.25 30.02 -0.38
C LEU A 111 20.84 31.07 0.58
N THR A 112 22.11 31.41 0.40
CA THR A 112 22.80 32.48 1.13
C THR A 112 23.60 33.30 0.14
N GLU A 113 23.79 34.58 0.41
CA GLU A 113 24.49 35.54 -0.47
C GLU A 113 25.79 34.97 -1.07
N GLY A 114 25.91 35.08 -2.39
CA GLY A 114 27.09 34.62 -3.15
C GLY A 114 27.31 33.10 -3.17
N LYS A 115 26.37 32.28 -2.67
CA LYS A 115 26.49 30.81 -2.64
C LYS A 115 25.34 30.14 -3.38
N HIS A 116 25.63 28.97 -3.94
CA HIS A 116 24.62 28.05 -4.45
C HIS A 116 23.70 27.53 -3.33
N TRP A 117 22.55 27.00 -3.71
CA TRP A 117 21.67 26.23 -2.82
C TRP A 117 22.44 25.14 -2.10
N LYS A 118 22.31 25.08 -0.76
CA LYS A 118 22.96 24.08 0.09
C LYS A 118 21.98 23.45 1.06
N LEU A 119 22.10 22.13 1.21
CA LEU A 119 21.33 21.40 2.22
C LEU A 119 21.77 21.88 3.61
N SER A 120 20.81 22.36 4.38
CA SER A 120 21.03 22.81 5.75
C SER A 120 21.42 21.63 6.63
N LYS A 121 22.49 21.80 7.40
CA LYS A 121 22.91 20.81 8.41
C LYS A 121 22.20 21.01 9.74
N THR A 122 21.55 22.16 9.94
CA THR A 122 20.96 22.54 11.23
C THR A 122 19.50 22.13 11.35
N PHE A 123 18.84 21.80 10.24
CA PHE A 123 17.45 21.36 10.23
C PHE A 123 17.30 19.96 9.65
N ASN A 124 16.79 19.02 10.45
CA ASN A 124 15.97 17.95 9.88
C ASN A 124 14.98 17.30 10.86
N ALA A 125 13.85 16.85 10.32
CA ALA A 125 12.82 16.14 11.06
C ALA A 125 12.48 14.80 10.36
N PRO A 126 12.91 13.64 10.92
CA PRO A 126 12.75 12.34 10.26
C PRO A 126 11.35 11.72 10.36
N LYS A 127 10.54 12.10 11.36
CA LYS A 127 9.26 11.45 11.69
C LYS A 127 8.06 12.26 11.19
N VAL A 128 8.02 12.52 9.89
CA VAL A 128 7.05 13.43 9.28
C VAL A 128 6.06 12.64 8.43
N THR A 129 4.78 12.98 8.50
CA THR A 129 3.77 12.37 7.63
C THR A 129 4.10 12.68 6.17
N LEU A 130 4.24 11.65 5.33
CA LEU A 130 4.55 11.83 3.91
C LEU A 130 3.46 12.62 3.18
N GLY A 131 3.84 13.71 2.53
CA GLY A 131 2.94 14.65 1.87
C GLY A 131 2.17 15.55 2.83
N THR A 132 2.66 15.76 4.05
CA THR A 132 2.09 16.76 4.96
C THR A 132 2.18 18.17 4.37
N ASN A 133 1.20 19.01 4.66
CA ASN A 133 1.34 20.45 4.48
C ASN A 133 2.42 21.01 5.39
N ILE A 134 3.11 22.05 4.92
CA ILE A 134 4.15 22.72 5.68
C ILE A 134 3.78 24.19 5.68
N ALA A 135 3.63 24.78 6.86
CA ALA A 135 3.42 26.21 7.01
C ALA A 135 4.63 26.84 7.68
N SER A 136 4.91 28.10 7.33
CA SER A 136 5.93 28.91 7.98
C SER A 136 5.40 30.28 8.36
N VAL A 137 5.95 30.81 9.44
CA VAL A 137 5.90 32.24 9.77
C VAL A 137 7.30 32.70 10.08
N ALA A 138 7.64 33.94 9.71
CA ALA A 138 8.97 34.48 9.93
C ALA A 138 8.91 35.96 10.34
N SER A 139 9.87 36.35 11.17
CA SER A 139 10.26 37.74 11.37
C SER A 139 11.61 37.94 10.68
N PRO A 140 11.64 38.57 9.48
CA PRO A 140 12.89 38.89 8.80
C PRO A 140 13.79 39.80 9.65
N ARG A 141 13.18 40.71 10.42
CA ARG A 141 13.89 41.67 11.28
C ARG A 141 14.72 40.97 12.36
N ASP A 142 14.12 40.00 13.04
CA ASP A 142 14.77 39.27 14.14
C ASP A 142 15.48 38.00 13.69
N ARG A 143 15.43 37.67 12.39
CA ARG A 143 15.87 36.39 11.81
C ARG A 143 15.33 35.20 12.61
N LYS A 144 14.06 35.30 13.00
CA LYS A 144 13.30 34.24 13.68
C LYS A 144 12.32 33.63 12.70
N ALA A 145 12.07 32.32 12.85
CA ALA A 145 10.99 31.67 12.13
C ALA A 145 10.39 30.53 12.95
N MET A 146 9.20 30.12 12.54
CA MET A 146 8.55 28.91 13.01
C MET A 146 8.08 28.11 11.79
N LEU A 147 8.38 26.81 11.80
CA LEU A 147 7.93 25.85 10.78
C LEU A 147 6.96 24.87 11.42
N ILE A 148 5.79 24.66 10.82
CA ILE A 148 4.72 23.80 11.32
C ILE A 148 4.40 22.70 10.32
N TYR A 149 4.23 21.47 10.80
CA TYR A 149 3.98 20.27 9.97
C TYR A 149 3.26 19.17 10.77
N GLN A 150 2.77 18.13 10.07
CA GLN A 150 2.20 16.95 10.72
C GLN A 150 3.23 15.83 10.91
N HIS A 151 3.36 15.36 12.14
CA HIS A 151 4.21 14.24 12.50
C HIS A 151 3.55 12.90 12.14
N GLU A 152 4.31 11.81 11.99
CA GLU A 152 3.82 10.48 11.60
C GLU A 152 2.74 9.90 12.56
N ASN A 153 2.68 10.40 13.80
CA ASN A 153 1.68 10.01 14.80
C ASN A 153 0.32 10.71 14.60
N GLY A 154 0.21 11.62 13.63
CA GLY A 154 -0.99 12.38 13.29
C GLY A 154 -1.16 13.70 14.06
N SER A 155 -0.27 14.02 15.00
CA SER A 155 -0.23 15.31 15.71
C SER A 155 0.48 16.39 14.89
N ILE A 156 0.24 17.66 15.23
CA ILE A 156 0.94 18.79 14.62
C ILE A 156 2.14 19.16 15.49
N TYR A 157 3.29 19.35 14.85
CA TYR A 157 4.55 19.73 15.46
C TYR A 157 5.05 21.04 14.86
N TYR A 158 5.92 21.72 15.60
CA TYR A 158 6.61 22.89 15.11
C TYR A 158 8.08 22.92 15.52
N HIS A 159 8.91 23.55 14.69
CA HIS A 159 10.27 23.98 15.05
C HIS A 159 10.32 25.50 15.11
N THR A 160 11.06 26.04 16.08
CA THR A 160 11.46 27.44 16.11
C THR A 160 12.92 27.55 15.72
N VAL A 161 13.30 28.70 15.18
CA VAL A 161 14.69 29.03 14.90
C VAL A 161 14.98 30.43 15.38
N SER A 162 16.11 30.54 16.08
CA SER A 162 16.70 31.79 16.50
C SER A 162 18.19 31.72 16.24
N ASN A 163 18.80 32.82 15.77
CA ASN A 163 20.24 32.87 15.48
C ASN A 163 20.72 31.74 14.54
N ASP A 164 19.95 31.47 13.48
CA ASP A 164 20.24 30.42 12.48
C ASP A 164 20.32 28.97 13.02
N ARG A 165 19.83 28.73 14.25
CA ARG A 165 19.77 27.40 14.87
C ARG A 165 18.33 26.98 15.13
N TRP A 166 17.95 25.85 14.55
CA TRP A 166 16.66 25.24 14.77
C TRP A 166 16.62 24.53 16.12
N ASP A 167 15.57 24.79 16.90
CA ASP A 167 15.28 24.12 18.14
C ASP A 167 14.74 22.70 17.90
N VAL A 168 14.67 21.91 18.97
CA VAL A 168 14.00 20.60 18.96
C VAL A 168 12.51 20.78 18.65
N ALA A 169 11.95 19.85 17.88
CA ALA A 169 10.54 19.82 17.55
C ALA A 169 9.67 19.81 18.82
N LYS A 170 8.64 20.66 18.84
CA LYS A 170 7.66 20.72 19.93
C LYS A 170 6.29 20.31 19.38
N GLU A 171 5.55 19.53 20.16
CA GLU A 171 4.18 19.20 19.80
C GLU A 171 3.28 20.43 20.00
N LEU A 172 2.57 20.83 18.96
CA LEU A 172 1.54 21.87 19.03
C LEU A 172 0.25 21.28 19.61
N LEU A 173 -0.13 20.09 19.13
CA LEU A 173 -1.44 19.48 19.36
C LEU A 173 -1.31 18.02 19.81
N HIS A 174 -1.74 17.72 21.04
CA HIS A 174 -1.91 16.33 21.49
C HIS A 174 -3.06 15.59 20.77
N THR A 175 -3.98 16.33 20.13
CA THR A 175 -5.12 15.71 19.43
C THR A 175 -4.74 15.42 17.98
N LYS A 176 -4.87 14.14 17.58
CA LYS A 176 -4.66 13.70 16.20
C LYS A 176 -5.64 14.39 15.24
N VAL A 177 -5.10 14.99 14.18
CA VAL A 177 -5.88 15.56 13.07
C VAL A 177 -5.99 14.55 11.92
N ASN A 178 -6.72 14.89 10.85
CA ASN A 178 -6.75 14.05 9.65
C ASN A 178 -5.36 14.00 9.02
N GLY A 179 -4.96 12.84 8.50
CA GLY A 179 -3.68 12.69 7.83
C GLY A 179 -3.64 13.59 6.59
N ARG A 180 -2.59 14.41 6.46
CA ARG A 180 -2.39 15.41 5.40
C ARG A 180 -3.39 16.58 5.40
N THR A 181 -3.97 16.92 6.55
CA THR A 181 -4.76 18.16 6.68
C THR A 181 -3.99 19.37 6.16
N GLY A 182 -4.69 20.33 5.57
CA GLY A 182 -4.18 21.69 5.35
C GLY A 182 -3.68 22.31 6.67
N ILE A 183 -2.61 23.08 6.58
CA ILE A 183 -2.01 23.82 7.70
C ILE A 183 -1.74 25.24 7.22
N GLY A 184 -2.42 26.21 7.81
CA GLY A 184 -2.17 27.64 7.56
C GLY A 184 -1.57 28.30 8.79
N ALA A 185 -0.65 29.23 8.60
CA ALA A 185 -0.10 30.00 9.70
C ALA A 185 0.10 31.47 9.34
N THR A 186 -0.06 32.34 10.33
CA THR A 186 0.23 33.77 10.19
C THR A 186 0.69 34.35 11.53
N SER A 187 1.33 35.52 11.50
CA SER A 187 1.88 36.14 12.69
C SER A 187 1.88 37.66 12.63
N TRP A 188 1.89 38.30 13.80
CA TRP A 188 2.08 39.74 13.98
C TRP A 188 3.27 40.00 14.90
N ASP A 189 3.70 41.27 14.94
CA ASP A 189 4.62 41.82 15.93
C ASP A 189 5.87 40.95 16.11
N ASP A 190 6.57 40.66 15.01
CA ASP A 190 7.81 39.88 15.01
C ASP A 190 7.71 38.50 15.70
N LEU A 191 6.60 37.80 15.44
CA LEU A 191 6.22 36.49 16.02
C LEU A 191 5.74 36.55 17.49
N GLU A 192 5.40 37.72 18.01
CA GLU A 192 4.75 37.84 19.33
C GLU A 192 3.27 37.44 19.34
N ASP A 193 2.61 37.32 18.18
CA ASP A 193 1.29 36.70 18.10
C ASP A 193 1.28 35.76 16.90
N ILE A 194 1.25 34.46 17.14
CA ILE A 194 1.27 33.43 16.11
C ILE A 194 -0.08 32.72 16.11
N ARG A 195 -0.60 32.47 14.91
CA ARG A 195 -1.82 31.70 14.72
C ARG A 195 -1.60 30.59 13.73
N VAL A 196 -2.11 29.42 14.07
CA VAL A 196 -2.07 28.21 13.25
C VAL A 196 -3.50 27.70 13.06
N TYR A 197 -3.85 27.38 11.83
CA TYR A 197 -5.16 26.92 11.40
C TYR A 197 -5.02 25.51 10.87
N VAL A 198 -5.77 24.56 11.45
CA VAL A 198 -5.70 23.14 11.10
C VAL A 198 -7.10 22.55 11.08
N GLN A 199 -7.37 21.66 10.12
CA GLN A 199 -8.64 20.94 10.08
C GLN A 199 -8.63 19.77 11.06
N SER A 200 -9.64 19.72 11.93
CA SER A 200 -9.88 18.59 12.83
C SER A 200 -10.54 17.42 12.11
N LYS A 201 -10.57 16.24 12.74
CA LYS A 201 -11.25 15.04 12.21
C LYS A 201 -12.75 15.19 11.96
N LYS A 202 -13.37 16.24 12.51
CA LYS A 202 -14.78 16.58 12.29
C LYS A 202 -14.96 17.61 11.17
N HIS A 203 -13.95 17.76 10.30
CA HIS A 203 -13.88 18.73 9.20
C HIS A 203 -13.99 20.22 9.62
N ASN A 204 -13.87 20.52 10.91
CA ASN A 204 -13.84 21.90 11.41
C ASN A 204 -12.40 22.43 11.40
N ILE A 205 -12.16 23.58 10.79
CA ILE A 205 -10.93 24.35 10.93
C ILE A 205 -10.90 24.97 12.33
N ARG A 206 -9.80 24.74 13.05
CA ARG A 206 -9.56 25.29 14.39
C ARG A 206 -8.39 26.24 14.35
N GLN A 207 -8.45 27.31 15.16
CA GLN A 207 -7.33 28.21 15.36
C GLN A 207 -6.64 27.91 16.69
N TYR A 208 -5.31 27.85 16.60
CA TYR A 208 -4.38 27.77 17.70
C TYR A 208 -3.61 29.07 17.76
N ARG A 209 -3.66 29.76 18.90
CA ARG A 209 -3.03 31.06 19.10
C ARG A 209 -1.97 30.96 20.17
N LYS A 210 -0.81 31.55 19.92
CA LYS A 210 0.23 31.77 20.92
C LYS A 210 0.59 33.25 20.94
N VAL A 211 0.51 33.85 22.13
CA VAL A 211 0.91 35.24 22.35
C VAL A 211 2.20 35.25 23.17
N SER A 212 3.26 35.80 22.60
CA SER A 212 4.60 35.89 23.18
C SER A 212 5.09 34.50 23.64
N ASP A 213 5.73 34.44 24.81
CA ASP A 213 6.19 33.19 25.43
C ASP A 213 5.07 32.38 26.13
N GLY A 214 3.80 32.78 25.95
CA GLY A 214 2.66 32.09 26.54
C GLY A 214 2.39 30.70 25.96
N ASP A 215 1.48 29.98 26.61
CA ASP A 215 0.98 28.68 26.15
C ASP A 215 0.05 28.82 24.94
N TRP A 216 -0.05 27.73 24.16
CA TRP A 216 -0.98 27.65 23.05
C TRP A 216 -2.43 27.59 23.55
N GLN A 217 -3.26 28.48 23.02
CA GLN A 217 -4.69 28.53 23.27
C GLN A 217 -5.46 28.05 22.04
N VAL A 218 -6.51 27.26 22.27
CA VAL A 218 -7.38 26.75 21.20
C VAL A 218 -8.69 27.52 21.19
N THR A 219 -9.14 27.89 20.01
CA THR A 219 -10.50 28.42 19.79
C THR A 219 -11.36 27.36 19.10
N GLU A 220 -12.65 27.30 19.45
CA GLU A 220 -13.56 26.33 18.84
C GLU A 220 -14.00 26.76 17.45
N GLY A 221 -13.85 25.83 16.48
CA GLY A 221 -14.62 25.75 15.23
C GLY A 221 -14.76 27.05 14.42
N VAL A 222 -13.66 27.51 13.84
CA VAL A 222 -13.56 28.78 13.12
C VAL A 222 -14.30 28.77 11.78
N VAL A 223 -14.17 27.67 11.03
CA VAL A 223 -14.86 27.40 9.77
C VAL A 223 -15.24 25.92 9.77
N THR A 224 -16.46 25.60 9.38
CA THR A 224 -16.93 24.22 9.22
C THR A 224 -16.92 23.84 7.75
N SER A 225 -16.35 22.68 7.41
CA SER A 225 -16.31 22.13 6.06
C SER A 225 -17.06 20.81 6.01
N THR A 226 -17.60 20.45 4.85
CA THR A 226 -18.23 19.14 4.60
C THR A 226 -17.23 18.09 4.12
N HIS A 227 -16.05 18.52 3.68
CA HIS A 227 -14.99 17.67 3.13
C HIS A 227 -13.62 17.96 3.78
N ASP A 228 -12.67 17.08 3.54
CA ASP A 228 -11.28 17.28 3.93
C ASP A 228 -10.63 18.39 3.11
N ILE A 229 -10.02 19.35 3.80
CA ILE A 229 -9.35 20.49 3.20
C ILE A 229 -7.86 20.17 3.12
N ASN A 230 -7.39 20.02 1.88
CA ASN A 230 -6.00 19.67 1.59
C ASN A 230 -5.03 20.82 1.80
N ASP A 231 -5.45 22.06 1.62
CA ASP A 231 -4.61 23.23 1.84
C ASP A 231 -5.35 24.36 2.55
N ILE A 232 -4.66 25.00 3.49
CA ILE A 232 -5.17 26.15 4.24
C ILE A 232 -4.07 27.20 4.19
N THR A 233 -4.34 28.32 3.53
CA THR A 233 -3.45 29.48 3.58
C THR A 233 -4.00 30.48 4.57
N ALA A 234 -3.17 30.99 5.48
CA ALA A 234 -3.57 32.06 6.39
C ALA A 234 -2.72 33.30 6.14
N VAL A 235 -3.37 34.45 5.99
CA VAL A 235 -2.70 35.74 5.81
C VAL A 235 -3.24 36.72 6.83
N GLY A 236 -2.35 37.43 7.52
CA GLY A 236 -2.68 38.36 8.59
C GLY A 236 -1.96 39.68 8.43
N TRP A 237 -2.66 40.79 8.67
CA TRP A 237 -2.09 42.15 8.64
C TRP A 237 -2.82 43.08 9.61
N GLY A 238 -2.46 44.35 9.59
CA GLY A 238 -3.08 45.40 10.40
C GLY A 238 -2.38 45.64 11.74
N PRO A 239 -2.61 46.82 12.34
CA PRO A 239 -2.07 47.17 13.65
C PRO A 239 -2.75 46.35 14.77
N LYS A 240 -2.16 46.34 15.96
CA LYS A 240 -2.59 45.52 17.11
C LYS A 240 -4.05 45.69 17.52
N ASP A 241 -4.63 46.86 17.30
CA ASP A 241 -6.01 47.22 17.61
C ASP A 241 -7.00 46.95 16.47
N LYS A 242 -6.51 46.64 15.26
CA LYS A 242 -7.30 46.37 14.06
C LYS A 242 -6.64 45.32 13.18
N ARG A 243 -6.43 44.13 13.74
CA ARG A 243 -5.83 43.02 12.98
C ARG A 243 -6.88 42.40 12.08
N GLU A 244 -6.48 42.01 10.90
CA GLU A 244 -7.32 41.26 9.96
C GLU A 244 -6.66 39.93 9.67
N VAL A 245 -7.46 38.87 9.61
CA VAL A 245 -7.02 37.55 9.15
C VAL A 245 -7.90 37.12 8.00
N ARG A 246 -7.26 36.56 6.97
CA ARG A 246 -7.95 35.84 5.91
C ARG A 246 -7.44 34.42 5.80
N LEU A 247 -8.36 33.48 5.65
CA LEU A 247 -8.10 32.09 5.32
C LEU A 247 -8.52 31.85 3.88
N TYR A 248 -7.67 31.17 3.12
CA TYR A 248 -8.00 30.68 1.78
C TYR A 248 -7.96 29.17 1.81
N VAL A 249 -9.05 28.55 1.37
CA VAL A 249 -9.22 27.09 1.36
C VAL A 249 -9.87 26.66 0.05
N GLN A 250 -9.63 25.42 -0.37
CA GLN A 250 -10.35 24.85 -1.50
C GLN A 250 -11.68 24.23 -1.06
N ASP A 251 -12.76 24.60 -1.73
CA ASP A 251 -14.04 23.90 -1.63
C ASP A 251 -14.02 22.55 -2.37
N GLU A 252 -15.11 21.80 -2.28
CA GLU A 252 -15.24 20.48 -2.90
C GLU A 252 -15.10 20.53 -4.44
N PRO A 253 -15.70 21.51 -5.16
CA PRO A 253 -15.43 21.74 -6.57
C PRO A 253 -13.96 22.06 -6.92
N GLY A 254 -13.17 22.56 -5.97
CA GLY A 254 -11.79 23.00 -6.18
C GLY A 254 -11.62 24.51 -6.35
N ASN A 255 -12.66 25.31 -6.06
CA ASN A 255 -12.54 26.75 -5.99
C ASN A 255 -11.86 27.16 -4.68
N ILE A 256 -10.99 28.16 -4.77
CA ILE A 256 -10.45 28.87 -3.63
C ILE A 256 -11.57 29.75 -3.08
N ILE A 257 -11.90 29.59 -1.80
CA ILE A 257 -12.83 30.45 -1.07
C ILE A 257 -12.07 31.18 0.03
N GLU A 258 -12.33 32.48 0.15
CA GLU A 258 -11.85 33.31 1.26
C GLU A 258 -12.81 33.30 2.45
N TYR A 259 -12.24 33.25 3.65
CA TYR A 259 -12.90 33.56 4.92
C TYR A 259 -12.14 34.67 5.62
N LYS A 260 -12.82 35.74 6.02
CA LYS A 260 -12.23 36.93 6.66
C LYS A 260 -12.73 37.11 8.09
N SER A 261 -11.84 37.56 8.96
CA SER A 261 -12.15 37.94 10.34
C SER A 261 -11.42 39.23 10.71
N GLU A 262 -12.18 40.20 11.21
CA GLU A 262 -11.64 41.39 11.86
C GLU A 262 -11.35 41.06 13.33
N ASP A 263 -10.08 40.78 13.63
CA ASP A 263 -9.67 40.46 14.97
C ASP A 263 -9.36 41.72 15.79
N ASN A 264 -10.37 42.15 16.53
CA ASN A 264 -10.26 43.21 17.53
C ASN A 264 -10.19 42.63 18.97
N ASN A 265 -9.55 41.46 19.17
CA ASN A 265 -9.58 40.64 20.39
C ASN A 265 -10.97 40.16 20.83
N LYS A 266 -12.02 40.46 20.07
CA LYS A 266 -13.37 39.91 20.25
C LYS A 266 -13.46 38.62 19.44
N LYS A 267 -14.20 37.62 19.94
CA LYS A 267 -14.53 36.37 19.21
C LYS A 267 -15.44 36.66 18.01
N VAL A 268 -14.95 37.42 17.03
CA VAL A 268 -15.66 37.69 15.79
C VAL A 268 -15.57 36.41 14.95
N PRO A 269 -16.71 35.83 14.54
CA PRO A 269 -16.70 34.65 13.68
C PRO A 269 -16.12 35.00 12.30
N PHE A 270 -15.50 34.03 11.64
CA PHE A 270 -15.08 34.21 10.26
C PHE A 270 -16.31 34.31 9.36
N ALA A 271 -16.34 35.34 8.53
CA ALA A 271 -17.35 35.52 7.49
C ALA A 271 -16.75 35.09 6.14
N ARG A 272 -17.58 34.59 5.22
CA ARG A 272 -17.14 34.36 3.85
C ARG A 272 -16.74 35.70 3.23
N GLY A 273 -15.57 35.71 2.60
CA GLY A 273 -15.03 36.85 1.87
C GLY A 273 -15.53 36.92 0.43
N ASP A 274 -14.95 37.84 -0.32
CA ASP A 274 -15.38 38.17 -1.69
C ASP A 274 -14.50 37.47 -2.74
N PHE A 275 -13.37 36.90 -2.32
CA PHE A 275 -12.48 36.17 -3.23
C PHE A 275 -13.00 34.75 -3.49
N GLN A 276 -13.24 34.46 -4.77
CA GLN A 276 -13.49 33.11 -5.26
C GLN A 276 -12.81 32.92 -6.63
N GLN A 277 -11.98 31.89 -6.76
CA GLN A 277 -11.27 31.58 -8.01
C GLN A 277 -11.14 30.07 -8.22
N ALA A 278 -11.23 29.61 -9.46
CA ALA A 278 -11.00 28.21 -9.79
C ALA A 278 -9.50 27.85 -9.65
N ALA A 279 -9.21 26.67 -9.10
CA ALA A 279 -7.87 26.14 -8.95
C ALA A 279 -7.85 24.64 -9.31
N VAL A 280 -6.65 24.10 -9.56
CA VAL A 280 -6.48 22.65 -9.63
C VAL A 280 -6.89 22.06 -8.28
N ARG A 281 -7.73 21.03 -8.28
CA ARG A 281 -8.08 20.33 -7.03
C ARG A 281 -6.83 19.82 -6.32
N ASN A 282 -6.79 20.05 -5.01
CA ASN A 282 -5.71 19.65 -4.12
C ASN A 282 -4.36 20.27 -4.49
N SER A 283 -4.39 21.48 -5.08
CA SER A 283 -3.20 22.31 -5.26
C SER A 283 -2.97 23.22 -4.08
N ASP A 284 -1.72 23.64 -3.92
CA ASP A 284 -1.36 24.63 -2.92
C ASP A 284 -1.87 26.03 -3.33
N ILE A 285 -2.32 26.76 -2.33
CA ILE A 285 -2.64 28.17 -2.34
C ILE A 285 -1.59 28.85 -1.45
N ILE A 286 -0.98 29.92 -1.96
CA ILE A 286 0.07 30.63 -1.24
C ILE A 286 -0.31 32.09 -1.12
N GLY A 287 -0.25 32.59 0.10
CA GLY A 287 -0.67 33.94 0.45
C GLY A 287 0.36 34.60 1.34
N PHE A 288 0.73 35.83 1.03
CA PHE A 288 1.63 36.61 1.86
C PHE A 288 1.35 38.11 1.75
N VAL A 289 1.72 38.86 2.79
CA VAL A 289 1.61 40.31 2.83
C VAL A 289 2.94 40.91 2.40
N ARG A 290 2.88 41.98 1.60
CA ARG A 290 4.04 42.76 1.20
C ARG A 290 3.82 44.23 1.52
N ASN A 291 4.83 44.87 2.10
CA ASN A 291 4.81 46.31 2.31
C ASN A 291 5.01 47.03 0.97
N VAL A 292 4.25 48.08 0.72
CA VAL A 292 4.34 48.84 -0.54
C VAL A 292 4.31 50.34 -0.27
N ASN A 293 4.97 51.10 -1.13
CA ASN A 293 4.98 52.57 -1.09
C ASN A 293 3.70 53.16 -1.73
N ALA A 294 2.54 52.68 -1.28
CA ALA A 294 1.21 53.13 -1.70
C ALA A 294 0.21 52.88 -0.57
N ALA A 295 -0.79 53.75 -0.38
CA ALA A 295 -1.87 53.49 0.57
C ALA A 295 -2.58 52.16 0.22
N PRO A 296 -2.84 51.26 1.20
CA PRO A 296 -2.76 51.45 2.67
C PRO A 296 -1.40 51.17 3.32
N GLY A 297 -0.33 50.99 2.54
CA GLY A 297 1.02 50.67 3.00
C GLY A 297 1.39 49.20 2.82
N PHE A 298 0.45 48.38 2.39
CA PHE A 298 0.62 46.95 2.15
C PHE A 298 -0.26 46.46 0.99
N CYS A 299 0.06 45.27 0.49
CA CYS A 299 -0.82 44.47 -0.35
C CYS A 299 -0.78 43.00 0.07
N VAL A 300 -1.83 42.26 -0.27
CA VAL A 300 -1.84 40.79 -0.15
C VAL A 300 -1.60 40.21 -1.52
N ASN A 301 -0.64 39.31 -1.63
CA ASN A 301 -0.40 38.50 -2.80
C ASN A 301 -0.98 37.12 -2.54
N LEU A 302 -1.81 36.65 -3.45
CA LEU A 302 -2.32 35.29 -3.46
C LEU A 302 -1.90 34.62 -4.76
N MET A 303 -1.33 33.42 -4.66
CA MET A 303 -0.83 32.66 -5.77
C MET A 303 -1.39 31.25 -5.71
N TRP A 304 -1.78 30.71 -6.85
CA TRP A 304 -2.31 29.35 -6.96
C TRP A 304 -2.05 28.82 -8.36
N VAL A 305 -2.37 27.55 -8.55
CA VAL A 305 -2.33 26.93 -9.86
C VAL A 305 -3.75 26.79 -10.34
N ASP A 306 -4.09 27.52 -11.41
CA ASP A 306 -5.40 27.40 -12.00
C ASP A 306 -5.56 26.06 -12.72
N THR A 307 -6.77 25.77 -13.12
CA THR A 307 -7.11 24.55 -13.83
C THR A 307 -6.38 24.35 -15.16
N ASN A 308 -5.80 25.42 -15.73
CA ASN A 308 -4.95 25.39 -16.92
C ASN A 308 -3.46 25.20 -16.56
N GLN A 309 -3.17 24.79 -15.32
CA GLN A 309 -1.86 24.69 -14.70
C GLN A 309 -0.96 25.92 -14.87
N ALA A 310 -1.59 27.08 -15.07
CA ALA A 310 -0.93 28.35 -14.99
C ALA A 310 -0.83 28.75 -13.53
N VAL A 311 0.37 29.16 -13.12
CA VAL A 311 0.53 29.84 -11.84
C VAL A 311 -0.10 31.22 -12.01
N GLN A 312 -1.17 31.44 -11.27
CA GLN A 312 -1.88 32.71 -11.20
C GLN A 312 -1.38 33.50 -9.98
N GLN A 313 -1.38 34.81 -10.11
CA GLN A 313 -1.16 35.75 -9.02
C GLN A 313 -2.29 36.76 -8.98
N CYS A 314 -2.88 36.96 -7.82
CA CYS A 314 -3.89 37.98 -7.57
C CYS A 314 -3.45 38.87 -6.41
N ILE A 315 -3.75 40.17 -6.53
CA ILE A 315 -3.31 41.18 -5.57
C ILE A 315 -4.52 41.87 -4.98
N TYR A 316 -4.61 41.86 -3.65
CA TYR A 316 -5.53 42.72 -2.92
C TYR A 316 -4.81 44.02 -2.56
N ASN A 317 -5.35 45.14 -3.00
CA ASN A 317 -4.74 46.45 -2.80
C ASN A 317 -5.20 47.17 -1.51
N GLY A 318 -5.87 46.46 -0.59
CA GLY A 318 -6.48 47.04 0.59
C GLY A 318 -7.96 47.41 0.43
N LYS A 319 -8.44 47.46 -0.80
CA LYS A 319 -9.84 47.78 -1.13
C LYS A 319 -10.48 46.72 -2.02
N ASP A 320 -9.83 46.40 -3.14
CA ASP A 320 -10.35 45.53 -4.20
C ASP A 320 -9.29 44.48 -4.58
N TRP A 321 -9.76 43.34 -5.09
CA TRP A 321 -8.90 42.37 -5.76
C TRP A 321 -8.66 42.80 -7.21
N LEU A 322 -7.39 42.92 -7.60
CA LEU A 322 -7.03 43.15 -8.99
C LEU A 322 -7.29 41.87 -9.82
N PRO A 323 -7.52 41.97 -11.15
CA PRO A 323 -7.69 40.78 -11.98
C PRO A 323 -6.49 39.83 -11.86
N PRO A 324 -6.72 38.50 -11.75
CA PRO A 324 -5.65 37.51 -11.74
C PRO A 324 -4.72 37.67 -12.94
N ALA A 325 -3.41 37.65 -12.65
CA ALA A 325 -2.35 37.72 -13.63
C ALA A 325 -1.65 36.36 -13.70
N LYS A 326 -1.54 35.82 -14.91
CA LYS A 326 -0.77 34.62 -15.18
C LYS A 326 0.72 34.92 -15.20
N ILE A 327 1.50 34.18 -14.42
CA ILE A 327 2.93 34.47 -14.24
C ILE A 327 3.86 33.36 -14.73
N ALA A 328 3.43 32.10 -14.65
CA ALA A 328 4.23 30.95 -15.07
C ALA A 328 3.32 29.76 -15.41
N TYR A 329 3.92 28.67 -15.88
CA TYR A 329 3.28 27.36 -15.96
C TYR A 329 4.05 26.38 -15.10
N VAL A 330 3.33 25.54 -14.35
CA VAL A 330 3.95 24.50 -13.52
C VAL A 330 4.63 23.47 -14.41
N ASP A 331 3.94 23.02 -15.46
CA ASP A 331 4.54 22.15 -16.46
C ASP A 331 3.81 22.20 -17.81
N PRO A 332 4.33 22.94 -18.80
CA PRO A 332 3.72 22.95 -20.14
C PRO A 332 3.85 21.60 -20.86
N LEU A 333 4.70 20.69 -20.39
CA LEU A 333 5.06 19.46 -21.12
C LEU A 333 4.12 18.26 -20.89
N ASN A 334 3.23 18.33 -19.88
CA ASN A 334 2.39 17.18 -19.48
C ASN A 334 0.88 17.38 -19.69
N MET A 335 0.50 18.43 -20.41
CA MET A 335 -0.89 18.74 -20.73
C MET A 335 -1.08 18.88 -22.22
N PRO A 336 -1.24 17.77 -22.95
CA PRO A 336 -1.57 17.85 -24.35
C PRO A 336 -2.86 18.65 -24.56
N GLY A 337 -2.82 19.55 -25.54
CA GLY A 337 -3.99 20.20 -26.10
C GLY A 337 -4.29 21.62 -25.59
N LEU A 338 -5.50 22.10 -25.88
CA LEU A 338 -5.98 23.44 -25.51
C LEU A 338 -6.86 23.32 -24.27
N TRP A 339 -6.39 23.82 -23.14
CA TRP A 339 -7.10 23.73 -21.85
C TRP A 339 -7.94 24.96 -21.52
N ASP A 340 -7.67 26.06 -22.22
CA ASP A 340 -8.32 27.36 -22.10
C ASP A 340 -9.66 27.43 -22.85
N LYS A 341 -10.07 26.36 -23.54
CA LYS A 341 -11.28 26.31 -24.35
C LYS A 341 -12.33 25.38 -23.74
N GLY A 342 -13.34 26.01 -23.14
CA GLY A 342 -14.60 25.39 -22.68
C GLY A 342 -14.54 24.70 -21.31
N PRO A 343 -15.59 23.95 -20.95
CA PRO A 343 -15.73 23.33 -19.63
C PRO A 343 -14.70 22.23 -19.43
N GLN A 344 -14.32 22.05 -18.17
CA GLN A 344 -13.40 21.01 -17.76
C GLN A 344 -14.14 19.85 -17.14
N PHE A 345 -13.53 18.68 -17.26
CA PHE A 345 -13.98 17.45 -16.61
C PHE A 345 -12.86 16.87 -15.75
N ASP A 346 -13.24 16.14 -14.70
CA ASP A 346 -12.29 15.48 -13.81
C ASP A 346 -12.90 14.20 -13.20
N ASP A 347 -12.31 13.05 -13.50
CA ASP A 347 -12.69 11.76 -12.94
C ASP A 347 -12.20 11.54 -11.49
N HIS A 348 -11.60 12.56 -10.83
CA HIS A 348 -11.05 12.43 -9.48
C HIS A 348 -12.09 11.96 -8.45
N ASP A 349 -13.37 12.30 -8.58
CA ASP A 349 -14.39 11.89 -7.61
C ASP A 349 -14.64 10.38 -7.64
N ILE A 350 -14.65 9.81 -8.85
CA ILE A 350 -14.71 8.35 -9.05
C ILE A 350 -13.40 7.71 -8.61
N ALA A 351 -12.26 8.32 -8.93
CA ALA A 351 -10.92 7.89 -8.49
C ALA A 351 -10.75 7.90 -6.95
N THR A 352 -11.47 8.78 -6.25
CA THR A 352 -11.41 8.88 -4.79
C THR A 352 -12.28 7.80 -4.14
N ALA A 353 -13.41 7.43 -4.77
CA ALA A 353 -14.21 6.26 -4.37
C ALA A 353 -13.44 4.93 -4.51
N VAL A 354 -12.43 4.85 -5.39
CA VAL A 354 -11.52 3.69 -5.54
C VAL A 354 -10.66 3.41 -4.30
N LYS A 355 -10.47 4.39 -3.41
CA LYS A 355 -9.54 4.28 -2.27
C LYS A 355 -10.07 3.49 -1.09
N ASN A 356 -11.35 3.13 -1.07
CA ASN A 356 -11.85 2.18 -0.09
C ASN A 356 -11.19 0.82 -0.37
N ALA A 357 -10.32 0.35 0.52
CA ALA A 357 -9.51 -0.86 0.35
C ALA A 357 -10.34 -2.11 0.02
N ALA A 358 -11.64 -2.12 0.34
CA ALA A 358 -12.57 -3.20 0.03
C ALA A 358 -13.07 -3.21 -1.44
N SER A 359 -12.96 -2.09 -2.18
CA SER A 359 -13.43 -1.94 -3.56
C SER A 359 -12.39 -1.22 -4.41
N ARG A 360 -11.23 -1.85 -4.62
CA ARG A 360 -10.27 -1.37 -5.61
C ARG A 360 -10.92 -1.45 -7.00
N LYS A 361 -11.44 -0.33 -7.49
CA LYS A 361 -11.89 -0.18 -8.87
C LYS A 361 -10.67 -0.04 -9.77
N TYR A 362 -10.65 -0.78 -10.86
CA TYR A 362 -9.72 -0.44 -11.93
C TYR A 362 -10.40 -0.56 -13.27
N VAL A 363 -9.84 0.16 -14.23
CA VAL A 363 -10.37 0.26 -15.57
C VAL A 363 -10.48 -1.16 -16.14
N SER A 364 -11.67 -1.48 -16.65
CA SER A 364 -11.98 -2.70 -17.39
C SER A 364 -12.17 -2.40 -18.88
N GLU A 365 -12.54 -1.18 -19.22
CA GLU A 365 -12.88 -0.77 -20.58
C GLU A 365 -12.57 0.71 -20.81
N ILE A 366 -12.06 1.04 -22.01
CA ILE A 366 -12.03 2.41 -22.52
C ILE A 366 -13.09 2.54 -23.62
N ARG A 367 -13.96 3.54 -23.50
CA ARG A 367 -14.92 3.93 -24.53
C ARG A 367 -14.48 5.25 -25.12
N ILE A 368 -14.13 5.24 -26.39
CA ILE A 368 -13.62 6.43 -27.06
C ILE A 368 -14.32 6.61 -28.41
N ARG A 369 -14.79 7.83 -28.65
CA ARG A 369 -15.30 8.23 -29.95
C ARG A 369 -14.35 9.25 -30.55
N ALA A 370 -13.88 8.95 -31.74
CA ALA A 370 -12.92 9.79 -32.44
C ALA A 370 -13.13 9.67 -33.96
N ASP A 371 -12.79 10.73 -34.68
CA ASP A 371 -12.71 10.75 -36.14
C ASP A 371 -11.42 11.47 -36.58
N ASN A 372 -11.23 11.67 -37.89
CA ASN A 372 -10.04 12.34 -38.42
C ASN A 372 -9.85 13.79 -37.90
N GLY A 373 -10.88 14.40 -37.32
CA GLY A 373 -10.89 15.75 -36.75
C GLY A 373 -10.62 15.83 -35.24
N GLY A 374 -10.49 14.70 -34.53
CA GLY A 374 -10.09 14.67 -33.12
C GLY A 374 -10.83 13.66 -32.25
N ILE A 375 -10.72 13.84 -30.92
CA ILE A 375 -11.41 13.03 -29.92
C ILE A 375 -12.70 13.73 -29.48
N TYR A 376 -13.85 13.07 -29.66
CA TYR A 376 -15.16 13.67 -29.33
C TYR A 376 -15.74 13.18 -28.02
N ALA A 377 -15.46 11.93 -27.66
CA ALA A 377 -15.95 11.38 -26.42
C ALA A 377 -14.95 10.43 -25.77
N LEU A 378 -14.88 10.44 -24.44
CA LEU A 378 -14.04 9.55 -23.65
C LEU A 378 -14.78 9.15 -22.36
N ALA A 379 -14.83 7.85 -22.08
CA ALA A 379 -15.29 7.32 -20.81
C ALA A 379 -14.50 6.06 -20.43
N LEU A 380 -14.43 5.79 -19.13
CA LEU A 380 -13.82 4.58 -18.57
C LEU A 380 -14.88 3.75 -17.85
N ALA A 381 -14.92 2.45 -18.13
CA ALA A 381 -15.66 1.50 -17.30
C ALA A 381 -14.70 0.81 -16.32
N TYR A 382 -15.20 0.44 -15.16
CA TYR A 382 -14.43 -0.20 -14.09
C TYR A 382 -14.88 -1.64 -13.83
N THR A 383 -14.08 -2.40 -13.10
CA THR A 383 -14.36 -3.82 -12.81
C THR A 383 -15.53 -4.07 -11.88
N ASP A 384 -16.03 -3.05 -11.18
CA ASP A 384 -17.23 -3.11 -10.35
C ASP A 384 -18.52 -2.76 -11.13
N GLY A 385 -18.39 -2.43 -12.42
CA GLY A 385 -19.51 -2.05 -13.28
C GLY A 385 -19.77 -0.55 -13.34
N ASP A 386 -19.08 0.26 -12.54
CA ASP A 386 -19.17 1.71 -12.63
C ASP A 386 -18.57 2.21 -13.94
N VAL A 387 -19.07 3.36 -14.40
CA VAL A 387 -18.60 4.02 -15.61
C VAL A 387 -18.46 5.51 -15.30
N THR A 388 -17.39 6.14 -15.77
CA THR A 388 -17.28 7.60 -15.74
C THR A 388 -18.40 8.22 -16.57
N GLU A 389 -18.70 9.49 -16.30
CA GLU A 389 -19.46 10.28 -17.26
C GLU A 389 -18.74 10.26 -18.62
N THR A 390 -19.52 10.36 -19.69
CA THR A 390 -18.95 10.48 -21.03
C THR A 390 -18.52 11.91 -21.23
N HIS A 391 -17.21 12.14 -21.21
CA HIS A 391 -16.62 13.45 -21.43
C HIS A 391 -16.73 13.82 -22.91
N GLY A 392 -17.14 15.04 -23.23
CA GLY A 392 -17.39 15.48 -24.60
C GLY A 392 -18.79 15.09 -25.12
N ARG A 393 -18.95 14.97 -26.45
CA ARG A 393 -20.26 14.72 -27.08
C ARG A 393 -20.40 13.27 -27.55
N ALA A 394 -21.34 12.55 -26.92
CA ALA A 394 -21.70 11.18 -27.30
C ALA A 394 -22.03 11.02 -28.80
N GLY A 395 -22.73 12.00 -29.40
CA GLY A 395 -23.24 11.96 -30.77
C GLY A 395 -23.90 10.62 -31.16
N LYS A 396 -24.02 10.34 -32.47
CA LYS A 396 -24.86 9.22 -32.96
C LYS A 396 -24.11 7.92 -33.19
N GLU A 397 -22.80 7.98 -33.43
CA GLU A 397 -22.01 6.78 -33.70
C GLU A 397 -21.64 6.09 -32.39
N GLN A 398 -21.57 4.77 -32.44
CA GLN A 398 -21.15 3.95 -31.29
C GLN A 398 -19.68 4.25 -30.96
N PRO A 399 -19.33 4.46 -29.68
CA PRO A 399 -17.93 4.61 -29.28
C PRO A 399 -17.16 3.33 -29.58
N THR A 400 -15.89 3.46 -29.97
CA THR A 400 -14.99 2.31 -30.05
C THR A 400 -14.63 1.86 -28.65
N VAL A 401 -14.74 0.56 -28.43
CA VAL A 401 -14.51 -0.08 -27.14
C VAL A 401 -13.17 -0.80 -27.15
N PHE A 402 -12.33 -0.52 -26.15
CA PHE A 402 -11.14 -1.31 -25.86
C PHE A 402 -11.26 -1.96 -24.48
N ALA A 403 -11.55 -3.26 -24.47
CA ALA A 403 -11.66 -4.05 -23.25
C ALA A 403 -10.28 -4.54 -22.76
N LEU A 404 -10.03 -4.34 -21.47
CA LEU A 404 -8.87 -4.83 -20.75
C LEU A 404 -9.12 -6.26 -20.27
N SER A 405 -8.07 -7.09 -20.34
CA SER A 405 -8.09 -8.44 -19.80
C SER A 405 -8.09 -8.39 -18.27
N ARG A 406 -8.50 -9.48 -17.62
CA ARG A 406 -8.44 -9.56 -16.15
C ARG A 406 -6.99 -9.38 -15.68
N GLY A 407 -6.77 -8.43 -14.78
CA GLY A 407 -5.43 -8.10 -14.26
C GLY A 407 -4.54 -7.31 -15.22
N GLU A 408 -5.12 -6.68 -16.24
CA GLU A 408 -4.45 -5.75 -17.13
C GLU A 408 -4.83 -4.32 -16.76
N ASP A 409 -3.87 -3.40 -16.79
CA ASP A 409 -4.12 -1.98 -16.57
C ASP A 409 -3.48 -1.16 -17.69
N ILE A 410 -3.99 0.05 -17.91
CA ILE A 410 -3.35 1.02 -18.79
C ILE A 410 -2.24 1.71 -18.00
N THR A 411 -1.01 1.66 -18.51
CA THR A 411 0.17 2.23 -17.85
C THR A 411 0.76 3.41 -18.61
N THR A 412 0.33 3.59 -19.87
CA THR A 412 0.87 4.61 -20.78
C THR A 412 -0.26 5.17 -21.64
N VAL A 413 -0.29 6.48 -21.82
CA VAL A 413 -1.16 7.18 -22.78
C VAL A 413 -0.28 7.94 -23.76
N TRP A 414 -0.33 7.56 -25.04
CA TRP A 414 0.26 8.35 -26.11
C TRP A 414 -0.79 9.29 -26.69
N TYR A 415 -0.36 10.49 -27.04
CA TYR A 415 -1.23 11.50 -27.59
C TYR A 415 -0.64 12.12 -28.85
N ARG A 416 -1.51 12.72 -29.64
CA ARG A 416 -1.15 13.66 -30.71
C ARG A 416 -1.91 14.95 -30.52
N THR A 417 -1.23 16.07 -30.74
CA THR A 417 -1.83 17.41 -30.65
C THR A 417 -1.59 18.19 -31.94
N ASP A 418 -2.54 19.06 -32.27
CA ASP A 418 -2.45 19.99 -33.39
C ASP A 418 -2.89 21.40 -32.93
N GLN A 419 -3.01 22.34 -33.88
CA GLN A 419 -3.49 23.70 -33.59
C GLN A 419 -4.92 23.75 -33.03
N LYS A 420 -5.66 22.66 -33.15
CA LYS A 420 -7.05 22.51 -32.73
C LYS A 420 -7.18 21.78 -31.38
N GLY A 421 -6.08 21.32 -30.78
CA GLY A 421 -6.07 20.64 -29.48
C GLY A 421 -5.66 19.18 -29.59
N LEU A 422 -6.36 18.29 -28.89
CA LEU A 422 -6.08 16.87 -28.88
C LEU A 422 -6.58 16.19 -30.18
N ALA A 423 -5.64 15.78 -31.01
CA ALA A 423 -5.90 15.18 -32.31
C ALA A 423 -6.06 13.66 -32.25
N GLY A 424 -5.33 12.98 -31.36
CA GLY A 424 -5.39 11.51 -31.28
C GLY A 424 -4.88 10.93 -29.97
N LEU A 425 -5.31 9.69 -29.68
CA LEU A 425 -4.98 8.92 -28.48
C LEU A 425 -4.63 7.47 -28.79
N GLN A 426 -3.70 6.92 -28.03
CA GLN A 426 -3.41 5.48 -28.01
C GLN A 426 -3.03 5.06 -26.58
N PHE A 427 -3.45 3.87 -26.17
CA PHE A 427 -3.20 3.37 -24.81
C PHE A 427 -2.26 2.18 -24.81
N GLY A 428 -1.32 2.18 -23.87
CA GLY A 428 -0.38 1.09 -23.61
C GLY A 428 -0.68 0.44 -22.27
N THR A 429 -0.65 -0.89 -22.25
CA THR A 429 -1.08 -1.67 -21.08
C THR A 429 0.09 -2.36 -20.38
N SER A 430 -0.13 -2.78 -19.12
CA SER A 430 0.80 -3.57 -18.32
C SER A 430 1.15 -4.93 -18.94
N GLN A 431 0.29 -5.45 -19.82
CA GLN A 431 0.53 -6.67 -20.62
C GLN A 431 1.16 -6.38 -21.98
N GLY A 432 1.66 -5.16 -22.19
CA GLY A 432 2.28 -4.70 -23.41
C GLY A 432 1.35 -4.63 -24.62
N ARG A 433 0.03 -4.86 -24.49
CA ARG A 433 -0.91 -4.54 -25.58
C ARG A 433 -0.95 -3.04 -25.78
N THR A 434 -1.09 -2.63 -27.04
CA THR A 434 -1.34 -1.25 -27.43
C THR A 434 -2.63 -1.18 -28.22
N THR A 435 -3.44 -0.16 -28.00
CA THR A 435 -4.63 0.07 -28.82
C THR A 435 -4.23 0.51 -30.23
N GLN A 436 -5.21 0.56 -31.14
CA GLN A 436 -5.08 1.41 -32.31
C GLN A 436 -5.04 2.89 -31.90
N TRP A 437 -4.62 3.76 -32.82
CA TRP A 437 -4.83 5.20 -32.66
C TRP A 437 -6.32 5.51 -32.82
N PHE A 438 -6.84 6.25 -31.86
CA PHE A 438 -8.15 6.87 -31.93
C PHE A 438 -7.95 8.32 -32.34
N GLY A 439 -8.67 8.77 -33.37
CA GLY A 439 -8.54 10.12 -33.90
C GLY A 439 -7.52 10.22 -35.03
N SER A 440 -6.95 11.40 -35.21
CA SER A 440 -5.91 11.65 -36.21
C SER A 440 -4.58 11.01 -35.82
N GLY A 441 -3.98 10.30 -36.76
CA GLY A 441 -2.58 9.84 -36.67
C GLY A 441 -1.55 10.92 -36.98
N LEU A 442 -1.97 12.19 -37.15
CA LEU A 442 -1.10 13.33 -37.46
C LEU A 442 -1.00 14.29 -36.26
N GLY A 443 0.00 15.16 -36.28
CA GLY A 443 0.25 16.14 -35.23
C GLY A 443 1.43 15.80 -34.32
N ALA A 444 1.75 16.73 -33.42
CA ALA A 444 2.85 16.63 -32.47
C ALA A 444 2.60 15.48 -31.50
N PHE A 445 3.52 14.52 -31.51
CA PHE A 445 3.45 13.31 -30.70
C PHE A 445 3.98 13.56 -29.30
N GLY A 446 3.32 12.98 -28.30
CA GLY A 446 3.83 12.91 -26.95
C GLY A 446 3.37 11.67 -26.19
N ARG A 447 3.94 11.49 -25.01
CA ARG A 447 3.74 10.32 -24.15
C ARG A 447 3.52 10.77 -22.72
N LEU A 448 2.50 10.22 -22.08
CA LEU A 448 2.18 10.39 -20.67
C LEU A 448 2.26 9.03 -20.00
N ASP A 449 3.14 8.90 -19.01
CA ASP A 449 3.17 7.75 -18.11
C ASP A 449 3.55 8.21 -16.71
N SER A 450 3.33 7.33 -15.73
CA SER A 450 3.68 7.58 -14.34
C SER A 450 4.49 6.40 -13.81
N GLY A 451 5.63 6.10 -14.44
CA GLY A 451 6.55 5.08 -13.92
C GLY A 451 5.91 3.69 -13.76
N GLY A 452 4.91 3.39 -14.57
CA GLY A 452 4.17 2.14 -14.54
C GLY A 452 2.92 2.13 -13.64
N HIS A 453 2.49 3.22 -13.01
CA HIS A 453 1.21 3.31 -12.30
C HIS A 453 0.01 3.09 -13.25
N ALA A 454 -1.08 2.50 -12.73
CA ALA A 454 -2.28 2.25 -13.52
C ALA A 454 -3.13 3.51 -13.68
N LEU A 455 -3.64 3.76 -14.89
CA LEU A 455 -4.63 4.80 -15.17
C LEU A 455 -5.92 4.51 -14.42
N ILE A 456 -6.52 5.53 -13.81
CA ILE A 456 -7.80 5.43 -13.11
C ILE A 456 -8.84 6.46 -13.56
N GLY A 457 -8.45 7.44 -14.38
CA GLY A 457 -9.34 8.52 -14.80
C GLY A 457 -8.63 9.49 -15.74
N PHE A 458 -9.39 10.47 -16.23
CA PHE A 458 -8.87 11.65 -16.91
C PHE A 458 -9.37 12.93 -16.26
N ALA A 459 -8.55 13.96 -16.33
CA ALA A 459 -9.02 15.34 -16.29
C ALA A 459 -8.78 15.97 -17.66
N GLY A 460 -9.59 16.93 -18.08
CA GLY A 460 -9.44 17.52 -19.40
C GLY A 460 -10.36 18.71 -19.64
N ALA A 461 -10.38 19.17 -20.89
CA ALA A 461 -11.20 20.28 -21.36
C ALA A 461 -11.94 19.90 -22.66
N VAL A 462 -13.14 20.44 -22.83
CA VAL A 462 -14.01 20.22 -24.00
C VAL A 462 -14.28 21.56 -24.69
N ASP A 463 -14.07 21.64 -26.01
CA ASP A 463 -14.33 22.84 -26.80
C ASP A 463 -15.82 22.96 -27.16
N GLU A 464 -16.56 23.68 -26.32
CA GLU A 464 -18.00 23.97 -26.51
C GLU A 464 -18.28 24.79 -27.77
N ASP A 465 -17.36 25.69 -28.16
CA ASP A 465 -17.62 26.68 -29.20
C ASP A 465 -17.69 26.08 -30.60
N TYR A 466 -16.92 25.02 -30.88
CA TYR A 466 -16.76 24.52 -32.24
C TYR A 466 -17.26 23.10 -32.48
N SER A 467 -17.10 22.18 -31.53
CA SER A 467 -17.27 20.76 -31.84
C SER A 467 -17.66 19.85 -30.67
N ASN A 468 -17.63 20.36 -29.44
CA ASN A 468 -17.67 19.56 -28.21
C ASN A 468 -16.64 18.42 -28.24
N LYS A 469 -15.49 18.67 -28.86
CA LYS A 469 -14.35 17.75 -28.86
C LYS A 469 -13.56 17.93 -27.57
N ILE A 470 -12.97 16.85 -27.10
CA ILE A 470 -11.97 16.91 -26.04
C ILE A 470 -10.74 17.59 -26.64
N VAL A 471 -10.42 18.77 -26.12
CA VAL A 471 -9.31 19.58 -26.62
C VAL A 471 -8.06 19.46 -25.79
N GLY A 472 -8.15 18.98 -24.54
CA GLY A 472 -7.01 18.70 -23.69
C GLY A 472 -7.29 17.55 -22.73
N ILE A 473 -6.25 16.79 -22.38
CA ILE A 473 -6.35 15.66 -21.44
C ILE A 473 -5.14 15.56 -20.51
N ARG A 474 -5.40 15.02 -19.33
CA ARG A 474 -4.40 14.64 -18.34
C ARG A 474 -4.81 13.32 -17.70
N PRO A 475 -4.04 12.25 -17.90
CA PRO A 475 -4.22 10.99 -17.19
C PRO A 475 -4.16 11.19 -15.67
N ILE A 476 -5.08 10.55 -14.97
CA ILE A 476 -5.05 10.42 -13.51
C ILE A 476 -4.53 9.02 -13.21
N TRP A 477 -3.38 8.95 -12.54
CA TRP A 477 -2.71 7.69 -12.23
C TRP A 477 -2.99 7.27 -10.79
N SER A 478 -3.19 5.98 -10.57
CA SER A 478 -3.32 5.39 -9.24
C SER A 478 -1.99 5.42 -8.48
N HIS A 479 -2.08 5.55 -7.15
CA HIS A 479 -0.92 5.33 -6.27
C HIS A 479 -0.57 3.86 -6.11
N VAL A 480 -1.52 2.99 -6.45
CA VAL A 480 -1.33 1.54 -6.41
C VAL A 480 -0.53 1.15 -7.65
N GLN A 481 0.45 0.27 -7.49
CA GLN A 481 1.07 -0.32 -8.66
C GLN A 481 0.01 -1.10 -9.45
N PRO A 482 0.10 -1.17 -10.79
CA PRO A 482 -0.85 -1.90 -11.62
C PRO A 482 -1.03 -3.32 -11.09
N ARG A 483 -2.27 -3.84 -11.22
CA ARG A 483 -2.61 -5.25 -11.01
C ARG A 483 -1.57 -6.07 -11.73
N ARG A 484 -0.68 -6.62 -10.94
CA ARG A 484 0.28 -7.57 -11.44
C ARG A 484 -0.54 -8.82 -11.76
N ALA A 485 -0.26 -9.48 -12.87
CA ALA A 485 -0.49 -10.93 -12.93
C ALA A 485 0.21 -11.65 -11.75
N HIS A 486 1.17 -10.99 -11.09
CA HIS A 486 1.90 -11.40 -9.90
C HIS A 486 1.23 -11.09 -8.54
N GLU A 487 0.15 -10.33 -8.40
CA GLU A 487 -0.48 -10.17 -7.06
C GLU A 487 -1.05 -11.52 -6.57
N ASP A 488 -1.50 -12.37 -7.50
CA ASP A 488 -1.86 -13.77 -7.23
C ASP A 488 -0.62 -14.60 -6.86
N VAL A 489 0.53 -14.36 -7.49
CA VAL A 489 1.78 -15.07 -7.19
C VAL A 489 2.35 -14.63 -5.84
N ALA A 490 2.51 -13.35 -5.57
CA ALA A 490 3.02 -12.84 -4.30
C ALA A 490 2.11 -13.22 -3.12
N GLY A 491 0.79 -13.18 -3.31
CA GLY A 491 -0.17 -13.68 -2.32
C GLY A 491 -0.02 -15.19 -2.07
N LYS A 492 0.11 -15.99 -3.14
CA LYS A 492 0.39 -17.43 -3.03
C LYS A 492 1.75 -17.71 -2.39
N VAL A 493 2.78 -16.92 -2.71
CA VAL A 493 4.12 -17.03 -2.12
C VAL A 493 4.10 -16.68 -0.64
N ALA A 494 3.45 -15.58 -0.25
CA ALA A 494 3.29 -15.22 1.15
C ALA A 494 2.50 -16.29 1.92
N SER A 495 1.46 -16.87 1.30
CA SER A 495 0.72 -18.01 1.89
C SER A 495 1.62 -19.23 2.06
N VAL A 496 2.55 -19.48 1.15
CA VAL A 496 3.47 -20.62 1.20
C VAL A 496 4.60 -20.36 2.20
N GLU A 497 5.12 -19.14 2.27
CA GLU A 497 6.10 -18.74 3.28
C GLU A 497 5.49 -18.80 4.69
N ASP A 498 4.21 -18.43 4.86
CA ASP A 498 3.48 -18.61 6.12
C ASP A 498 3.33 -20.10 6.47
N VAL A 499 2.91 -20.95 5.54
CA VAL A 499 2.84 -22.41 5.75
C VAL A 499 4.22 -22.98 6.10
N LEU A 500 5.26 -22.66 5.34
CA LEU A 500 6.64 -23.12 5.55
C LEU A 500 7.20 -22.65 6.91
N SER A 501 6.82 -21.46 7.38
CA SER A 501 7.25 -20.96 8.68
C SER A 501 6.63 -21.71 9.87
N ARG A 502 5.45 -22.31 9.68
CA ARG A 502 4.70 -23.06 10.71
C ARG A 502 5.09 -24.53 10.77
N VAL A 503 5.49 -25.12 9.65
CA VAL A 503 5.86 -26.55 9.56
C VAL A 503 6.91 -26.97 10.60
N PRO A 504 8.01 -26.22 10.87
CA PRO A 504 8.97 -26.62 11.90
C PRO A 504 8.37 -26.68 13.32
N ALA A 505 7.50 -25.74 13.67
CA ALA A 505 6.85 -25.69 14.98
C ALA A 505 5.81 -26.81 15.13
N GLU A 506 4.98 -27.03 14.11
CA GLU A 506 4.00 -28.12 14.07
C GLU A 506 4.71 -29.50 14.10
N SER A 507 5.81 -29.64 13.36
CA SER A 507 6.66 -30.85 13.38
C SER A 507 7.30 -31.11 14.74
N ALA A 508 7.82 -30.08 15.41
CA ALA A 508 8.41 -30.23 16.74
C ALA A 508 7.35 -30.67 17.78
N GLN A 509 6.12 -30.14 17.67
CA GLN A 509 5.02 -30.54 18.54
C GLN A 509 4.59 -32.00 18.32
N ILE A 510 4.57 -32.46 17.06
CA ILE A 510 4.29 -33.86 16.72
C ILE A 510 5.41 -34.76 17.26
N GLN A 511 6.68 -34.40 17.08
CA GLN A 511 7.83 -35.13 17.63
C GLN A 511 7.77 -35.24 19.16
N GLN A 512 7.40 -34.16 19.85
CA GLN A 512 7.27 -34.17 21.30
C GLN A 512 6.16 -35.14 21.77
N ARG A 513 5.01 -35.13 21.10
CA ARG A 513 3.88 -36.03 21.42
C ARG A 513 4.20 -37.48 21.08
N ALA A 514 4.84 -37.71 19.93
CA ALA A 514 5.40 -38.99 19.52
C ALA A 514 6.36 -39.57 20.56
N ALA A 515 7.30 -38.75 21.07
CA ALA A 515 8.21 -39.15 22.14
C ALA A 515 7.44 -39.49 23.44
N GLY A 516 6.36 -38.77 23.74
CA GLY A 516 5.46 -39.08 24.86
C GLY A 516 4.79 -40.44 24.72
N VAL A 517 4.28 -40.76 23.52
CA VAL A 517 3.71 -42.07 23.20
C VAL A 517 4.77 -43.16 23.32
N GLN A 518 5.99 -42.93 22.82
CA GLN A 518 7.10 -43.88 22.90
C GLN A 518 7.57 -44.14 24.35
N ALA A 519 7.60 -43.09 25.17
CA ALA A 519 7.93 -43.22 26.59
C ALA A 519 6.85 -44.02 27.33
N ALA A 520 5.57 -43.75 27.05
CA ALA A 520 4.45 -44.51 27.62
C ALA A 520 4.48 -45.99 27.19
N GLN A 521 4.82 -46.25 25.92
CA GLN A 521 5.03 -47.58 25.38
C GLN A 521 6.23 -48.30 26.01
N SER A 522 7.34 -47.60 26.24
CA SER A 522 8.53 -48.17 26.91
C SER A 522 8.25 -48.49 28.38
N ALA A 523 7.36 -47.73 29.03
CA ALA A 523 6.90 -47.99 30.39
C ALA A 523 5.88 -49.15 30.49
N LEU A 524 5.39 -49.67 29.36
CA LEU A 524 4.49 -50.80 29.31
C LEU A 524 5.23 -52.12 29.60
N GLU A 525 6.43 -52.30 29.04
CA GLU A 525 7.19 -53.56 29.18
C GLU A 525 7.50 -53.93 30.64
N PRO A 526 7.99 -53.02 31.51
CA PRO A 526 8.18 -53.31 32.92
C PRO A 526 6.87 -53.60 33.65
N ALA A 527 5.80 -52.85 33.34
CA ALA A 527 4.49 -53.05 33.96
C ALA A 527 3.87 -54.41 33.59
N THR A 528 4.03 -54.82 32.33
CA THR A 528 3.66 -56.15 31.86
C THR A 528 4.47 -57.24 32.56
N LYS A 529 5.79 -57.07 32.68
CA LYS A 529 6.66 -58.01 33.41
C LYS A 529 6.24 -58.13 34.88
N ASP A 530 5.95 -57.01 35.54
CA ASP A 530 5.49 -56.99 36.94
C ASP A 530 4.12 -57.68 37.09
N ALA A 531 3.21 -57.46 36.15
CA ALA A 531 1.90 -58.13 36.11
C ALA A 531 2.04 -59.64 35.89
N MET A 532 2.93 -60.06 34.98
CA MET A 532 3.24 -61.47 34.73
C MET A 532 3.93 -62.14 35.93
N ALA A 533 4.81 -61.42 36.64
CA ALA A 533 5.41 -61.92 37.88
C ALA A 533 4.35 -62.12 38.96
N ALA A 534 3.44 -61.16 39.15
CA ALA A 534 2.32 -61.29 40.08
C ALA A 534 1.44 -62.50 39.77
N LEU A 535 1.24 -62.73 38.47
CA LEU A 535 0.44 -63.83 37.97
C LEU A 535 1.12 -65.18 38.21
N ALA A 536 2.45 -65.24 38.06
CA ALA A 536 3.24 -66.40 38.44
C ALA A 536 3.15 -66.67 39.95
N ASP A 537 3.31 -65.63 40.79
CA ASP A 537 3.17 -65.72 42.25
C ASP A 537 1.79 -66.28 42.63
N LEU A 538 0.72 -65.73 42.04
CA LEU A 538 -0.64 -66.22 42.24
C LEU A 538 -0.80 -67.68 41.80
N THR A 539 -0.21 -68.05 40.66
CA THR A 539 -0.28 -69.43 40.14
C THR A 539 0.38 -70.40 41.10
N GLU A 540 1.57 -70.07 41.61
CA GLU A 540 2.29 -70.85 42.62
C GLU A 540 1.47 -70.98 43.92
N SER A 541 0.89 -69.89 44.40
CA SER A 541 0.02 -69.87 45.58
C SER A 541 -1.23 -70.74 45.41
N VAL A 542 -1.84 -70.74 44.21
CA VAL A 542 -2.98 -71.59 43.86
C VAL A 542 -2.57 -73.06 43.73
N GLU A 543 -1.40 -73.37 43.18
CA GLU A 543 -0.87 -74.73 43.13
C GLU A 543 -0.59 -75.29 44.53
N MET A 544 0.01 -74.50 45.43
CA MET A 544 0.19 -74.87 46.84
C MET A 544 -1.15 -75.15 47.52
N LEU A 545 -2.13 -74.29 47.32
CA LEU A 545 -3.48 -74.46 47.85
C LEU A 545 -4.14 -75.74 47.31
N HIS A 546 -3.97 -76.03 46.01
CA HIS A 546 -4.44 -77.27 45.39
C HIS A 546 -3.76 -78.51 46.01
N GLY A 547 -2.45 -78.44 46.29
CA GLY A 547 -1.72 -79.49 46.98
C GLY A 547 -2.27 -79.79 48.39
N PHE A 548 -2.59 -78.75 49.17
CA PHE A 548 -3.20 -78.90 50.49
C PHE A 548 -4.61 -79.52 50.43
N GLU A 549 -5.41 -79.13 49.44
CA GLU A 549 -6.74 -79.67 49.16
C GLU A 549 -6.70 -81.12 48.66
N HIS A 550 -5.81 -81.48 47.73
CA HIS A 550 -5.76 -82.85 47.20
C HIS A 550 -5.33 -83.85 48.27
N ALA A 551 -4.41 -83.45 49.14
CA ALA A 551 -4.02 -84.24 50.29
C ALA A 551 -5.17 -84.41 51.33
N LYS A 552 -6.24 -83.60 51.27
CA LYS A 552 -7.48 -83.73 52.09
C LYS A 552 -8.33 -84.91 51.62
N THR A 553 -8.37 -85.16 50.30
CA THR A 553 -9.16 -86.25 49.71
C THR A 553 -8.50 -87.64 49.80
N GLY A 554 -7.17 -87.72 49.83
CA GLY A 554 -6.44 -89.00 49.81
C GLY A 554 -6.24 -89.69 51.17
N ALA A 555 -6.32 -88.95 52.28
CA ALA A 555 -6.10 -89.49 53.64
C ALA A 555 -7.43 -89.53 54.41
N GLN A 556 -7.94 -90.72 54.75
CA GLN A 556 -9.14 -90.94 55.60
C GLN A 556 -8.93 -90.55 57.09
N VAL A 557 -8.09 -89.56 57.37
CA VAL A 557 -7.84 -89.06 58.73
C VAL A 557 -8.73 -87.84 58.96
N ARG A 558 -9.50 -87.84 60.06
CA ARG A 558 -10.33 -86.70 60.48
C ARG A 558 -9.52 -85.41 60.38
N ALA A 559 -10.03 -84.45 59.60
CA ALA A 559 -9.40 -83.15 59.42
C ALA A 559 -9.07 -82.53 60.80
N THR A 560 -7.79 -82.36 61.09
CA THR A 560 -7.32 -81.70 62.31
C THR A 560 -7.42 -80.19 62.14
N GLU A 561 -7.80 -79.44 63.18
CA GLU A 561 -7.90 -77.97 63.17
C GLU A 561 -6.67 -77.29 62.57
N ARG A 562 -5.48 -77.86 62.82
CA ARG A 562 -4.20 -77.36 62.29
C ARG A 562 -4.18 -77.33 60.76
N ARG A 563 -4.81 -78.30 60.09
CA ARG A 563 -4.85 -78.38 58.63
C ARG A 563 -5.82 -77.36 58.03
N ASN A 564 -6.98 -77.17 58.65
CA ASN A 564 -7.92 -76.13 58.24
C ASN A 564 -7.26 -74.74 58.38
N ARG A 565 -6.50 -74.52 59.45
CA ARG A 565 -5.71 -73.29 59.62
C ARG A 565 -4.72 -73.05 58.46
N PHE A 566 -3.98 -74.07 58.02
CA PHE A 566 -3.08 -73.93 56.86
C PHE A 566 -3.82 -73.62 55.55
N VAL A 567 -5.00 -74.21 55.34
CA VAL A 567 -5.85 -73.90 54.18
C VAL A 567 -6.35 -72.47 54.24
N ASP A 568 -6.80 -72.00 55.41
CA ASP A 568 -7.27 -70.63 55.62
C ASP A 568 -6.14 -69.60 55.46
N GLU A 569 -4.94 -69.90 55.98
CA GLU A 569 -3.74 -69.07 55.79
C GLU A 569 -3.35 -69.00 54.31
N GLN A 570 -3.34 -70.12 53.59
CA GLN A 570 -3.00 -70.14 52.17
C GLN A 570 -4.08 -69.48 51.29
N LEU A 571 -5.35 -69.56 51.68
CA LEU A 571 -6.44 -68.81 51.04
C LEU A 571 -6.24 -67.30 51.19
N ALA A 572 -5.77 -66.83 52.36
CA ALA A 572 -5.44 -65.43 52.57
C ALA A 572 -4.26 -64.97 51.71
N VAL A 573 -3.23 -65.82 51.53
CA VAL A 573 -2.11 -65.56 50.61
C VAL A 573 -2.61 -65.44 49.17
N CYS A 574 -3.46 -66.38 48.71
CA CYS A 574 -4.04 -66.31 47.36
C CYS A 574 -4.89 -65.05 47.14
N ASP A 575 -5.63 -64.59 48.15
CA ASP A 575 -6.41 -63.34 48.06
C ASP A 575 -5.52 -62.09 47.94
N GLU A 576 -4.41 -62.04 48.69
CA GLU A 576 -3.42 -60.96 48.58
C GLU A 576 -2.69 -60.97 47.23
N ASP A 577 -2.22 -62.13 46.77
CA ASP A 577 -1.55 -62.27 45.46
C ASP A 577 -2.50 -61.87 44.33
N ALA A 578 -3.78 -62.21 44.45
CA ALA A 578 -4.76 -61.85 43.44
C ALA A 578 -5.15 -60.38 43.45
N LYS A 579 -5.19 -59.73 44.63
CA LYS A 579 -5.27 -58.27 44.72
C LYS A 579 -4.06 -57.62 44.05
N ALA A 580 -2.86 -58.19 44.23
CA ALA A 580 -1.64 -57.69 43.58
C ALA A 580 -1.69 -57.84 42.06
N VAL A 581 -2.15 -58.99 41.54
CA VAL A 581 -2.43 -59.22 40.11
C VAL A 581 -3.43 -58.19 39.60
N ALA A 582 -4.58 -58.05 40.25
CA ALA A 582 -5.62 -57.11 39.82
C ALA A 582 -5.11 -55.65 39.80
N ALA A 583 -4.34 -55.24 40.81
CA ALA A 583 -3.75 -53.91 40.87
C ALA A 583 -2.73 -53.67 39.74
N ARG A 584 -1.86 -54.65 39.46
CA ARG A 584 -0.84 -54.54 38.41
C ARG A 584 -1.44 -54.57 37.01
N PHE A 585 -2.43 -55.43 36.75
CA PHE A 585 -3.17 -55.43 35.49
C PHE A 585 -4.01 -54.17 35.29
N LYS A 586 -4.61 -53.62 36.35
CA LYS A 586 -5.26 -52.30 36.30
C LYS A 586 -4.27 -51.21 35.89
N ALA A 587 -3.07 -51.21 36.47
CA ALA A 587 -2.03 -50.26 36.11
C ALA A 587 -1.57 -50.41 34.64
N VAL A 588 -1.51 -51.64 34.10
CA VAL A 588 -1.26 -51.88 32.67
C VAL A 588 -2.42 -51.35 31.82
N ALA A 589 -3.67 -51.67 32.19
CA ALA A 589 -4.86 -51.23 31.46
C ALA A 589 -5.01 -49.70 31.43
N GLU A 590 -4.78 -49.02 32.55
CA GLU A 590 -4.79 -47.55 32.64
C GLU A 590 -3.68 -46.91 31.78
N ARG A 591 -2.51 -47.55 31.66
CA ARG A 591 -1.43 -47.08 30.78
C ARG A 591 -1.71 -47.30 29.30
N VAL A 592 -2.47 -48.35 28.97
CA VAL A 592 -2.92 -48.64 27.59
C VAL A 592 -4.12 -47.76 27.20
N ALA A 593 -4.98 -47.43 28.15
CA ALA A 593 -6.19 -46.64 27.97
C ALA A 593 -5.86 -45.18 27.57
N GLY A 594 -5.69 -44.96 26.27
CA GLY A 594 -5.44 -43.65 25.68
C GLY A 594 -4.44 -43.68 24.53
N LEU A 595 -3.55 -44.68 24.49
CA LEU A 595 -2.54 -44.80 23.43
C LEU A 595 -3.14 -44.93 22.03
N PRO A 596 -4.18 -45.75 21.77
CA PRO A 596 -4.76 -45.89 20.43
C PRO A 596 -5.43 -44.59 19.95
N SER A 597 -6.15 -43.91 20.83
CA SER A 597 -6.79 -42.62 20.54
C SER A 597 -5.76 -41.54 20.18
N GLU A 598 -4.68 -41.45 20.96
CA GLU A 598 -3.64 -40.46 20.74
C GLU A 598 -2.82 -40.76 19.47
N ALA A 599 -2.52 -42.04 19.21
CA ALA A 599 -1.91 -42.47 17.96
C ALA A 599 -2.77 -42.14 16.73
N GLN A 600 -4.09 -42.37 16.81
CA GLN A 600 -5.01 -42.06 15.71
C GLN A 600 -5.12 -40.54 15.47
N LYS A 601 -5.09 -39.72 16.53
CA LYS A 601 -5.04 -38.25 16.41
C LYS A 601 -3.74 -37.79 15.74
N LEU A 602 -2.59 -38.32 16.18
CA LEU A 602 -1.31 -38.03 15.56
C LEU A 602 -1.35 -38.35 14.07
N ARG A 603 -1.87 -39.51 13.68
CA ARG A 603 -2.02 -39.90 12.27
C ARG A 603 -2.84 -38.90 11.45
N ALA A 604 -4.00 -38.48 11.96
CA ALA A 604 -4.84 -37.50 11.26
C ALA A 604 -4.14 -36.12 11.11
N GLU A 605 -3.37 -35.69 12.11
CA GLU A 605 -2.59 -34.46 12.05
C GLU A 605 -1.43 -34.56 11.05
N ILE A 606 -0.80 -35.73 10.97
CA ILE A 606 0.26 -36.03 9.99
C ILE A 606 -0.30 -36.05 8.57
N ASP A 607 -1.44 -36.70 8.33
CA ASP A 607 -2.11 -36.72 7.02
C ASP A 607 -2.52 -35.29 6.58
N ALA A 608 -2.98 -34.46 7.52
CA ALA A 608 -3.31 -33.06 7.27
C ALA A 608 -2.06 -32.23 6.93
N LEU A 609 -0.92 -32.48 7.60
CA LEU A 609 0.37 -31.87 7.26
C LEU A 609 0.87 -32.34 5.90
N GLN A 610 0.71 -33.62 5.54
CA GLN A 610 1.05 -34.15 4.21
C GLN A 610 0.20 -33.52 3.11
N GLN A 611 -1.10 -33.32 3.33
CA GLN A 611 -1.95 -32.63 2.36
C GLN A 611 -1.58 -31.15 2.21
N LYS A 612 -1.31 -30.44 3.31
CA LYS A 612 -0.80 -29.05 3.25
C LYS A 612 0.59 -28.96 2.59
N ALA A 613 1.40 -29.99 2.75
CA ALA A 613 2.69 -30.18 2.12
C ALA A 613 2.59 -30.91 0.77
N ASN A 614 1.41 -31.05 0.15
CA ASN A 614 1.33 -31.64 -1.18
C ASN A 614 1.74 -30.58 -2.23
N HIS A 615 3.06 -30.38 -2.31
CA HIS A 615 3.77 -29.30 -3.00
C HIS A 615 3.69 -29.36 -4.53
N ALA A 616 3.22 -30.47 -5.10
CA ALA A 616 3.16 -30.67 -6.53
C ALA A 616 2.29 -29.62 -7.23
N GLU A 617 1.12 -29.28 -6.65
CA GLU A 617 0.22 -28.28 -7.24
C GLU A 617 0.83 -26.88 -7.25
N LEU A 618 1.56 -26.52 -6.18
CA LEU A 618 2.20 -25.22 -6.07
C LEU A 618 3.42 -25.11 -7.00
N GLU A 619 4.25 -26.15 -7.05
CA GLU A 619 5.39 -26.20 -7.96
C GLU A 619 4.92 -26.15 -9.42
N ASP A 620 3.85 -26.86 -9.75
CA ASP A 620 3.24 -26.83 -11.09
C ASP A 620 2.64 -25.46 -11.43
N ALA A 621 1.99 -24.79 -10.46
CA ALA A 621 1.50 -23.43 -10.63
C ALA A 621 2.64 -22.41 -10.85
N ILE A 622 3.75 -22.53 -10.11
CA ILE A 622 4.92 -21.67 -10.28
C ILE A 622 5.58 -21.94 -11.65
N LYS A 623 5.76 -23.21 -12.05
CA LYS A 623 6.30 -23.59 -13.36
C LYS A 623 5.44 -23.04 -14.50
N THR A 624 4.12 -23.23 -14.41
CA THR A 624 3.16 -22.70 -15.39
C THR A 624 3.29 -21.19 -15.53
N LYS A 625 3.46 -20.46 -14.42
CA LYS A 625 3.65 -18.99 -14.45
C LYS A 625 4.99 -18.57 -15.03
N ILE A 626 6.08 -19.28 -14.72
CA ILE A 626 7.39 -19.07 -15.35
C ILE A 626 7.28 -19.24 -16.86
N ASP A 627 6.62 -20.29 -17.33
CA ASP A 627 6.43 -20.56 -18.76
C ASP A 627 5.59 -19.47 -19.46
N GLU A 628 4.55 -18.96 -18.82
CA GLU A 628 3.75 -17.82 -19.31
C GLU A 628 4.61 -16.56 -19.47
N ILE A 629 5.45 -16.24 -18.47
CA ILE A 629 6.35 -15.08 -18.49
C ILE A 629 7.39 -15.23 -19.60
N LEU A 630 7.99 -16.41 -19.76
CA LEU A 630 8.97 -16.68 -20.81
C LEU A 630 8.34 -16.53 -22.21
N LYS A 631 7.11 -17.02 -22.40
CA LYS A 631 6.36 -16.82 -23.67
C LYS A 631 6.10 -15.34 -23.95
N LEU A 632 5.70 -14.56 -22.93
CA LEU A 632 5.45 -13.13 -23.08
C LEU A 632 6.75 -12.36 -23.37
N LYS A 633 7.85 -12.70 -22.68
CA LYS A 633 9.18 -12.14 -22.93
C LYS A 633 9.64 -12.39 -24.36
N ALA A 634 9.51 -13.63 -24.85
CA ALA A 634 9.86 -13.96 -26.24
C ALA A 634 9.05 -13.15 -27.26
N LYS A 635 7.75 -12.95 -27.01
CA LYS A 635 6.89 -12.09 -27.83
C LYS A 635 7.38 -10.64 -27.84
N PHE A 636 7.65 -10.05 -26.67
CA PHE A 636 8.16 -8.68 -26.59
C PHE A 636 9.54 -8.51 -27.17
N GLN A 637 10.42 -9.51 -27.06
CA GLN A 637 11.74 -9.48 -27.70
C GLN A 637 11.60 -9.38 -29.22
N LYS A 638 10.70 -10.19 -29.82
CA LYS A 638 10.40 -10.13 -31.25
C LYS A 638 9.85 -8.76 -31.67
N GLU A 639 8.94 -8.20 -30.88
CA GLU A 639 8.39 -6.87 -31.13
C GLU A 639 9.44 -5.77 -30.95
N LEU A 640 10.33 -5.87 -29.96
CA LEU A 640 11.43 -4.93 -29.75
C LEU A 640 12.38 -4.93 -30.95
N THR A 641 12.80 -6.09 -31.44
CA THR A 641 13.62 -6.19 -32.65
C THR A 641 12.94 -5.54 -33.85
N SER A 642 11.63 -5.81 -34.05
CA SER A 642 10.86 -5.18 -35.13
C SER A 642 10.75 -3.65 -34.97
N ARG A 643 10.56 -3.14 -33.74
CA ARG A 643 10.50 -1.69 -33.49
C ARG A 643 11.85 -1.01 -33.64
N THR A 644 12.95 -1.66 -33.27
CA THR A 644 14.31 -1.14 -33.50
C THR A 644 14.56 -0.93 -34.99
N LEU A 645 14.19 -1.89 -35.84
CA LEU A 645 14.28 -1.74 -37.29
C LEU A 645 13.44 -0.56 -37.80
N GLN A 646 12.20 -0.41 -37.30
CA GLN A 646 11.35 0.73 -37.66
C GLN A 646 11.92 2.08 -37.19
N VAL A 647 12.64 2.13 -36.06
CA VAL A 647 13.35 3.34 -35.63
C VAL A 647 14.46 3.70 -36.61
N GLU A 648 15.21 2.71 -37.10
CA GLU A 648 16.28 2.93 -38.08
C GLU A 648 15.71 3.45 -39.41
N ASP A 649 14.61 2.84 -39.88
CA ASP A 649 13.88 3.28 -41.09
C ASP A 649 13.33 4.71 -40.93
N ALA A 650 12.65 4.99 -39.81
CA ALA A 650 12.09 6.31 -39.51
C ALA A 650 13.18 7.38 -39.32
N THR A 651 14.32 7.02 -38.74
CA THR A 651 15.48 7.93 -38.62
C THR A 651 16.00 8.31 -39.99
N THR A 652 16.09 7.33 -40.90
CA THR A 652 16.51 7.56 -42.28
C THR A 652 15.52 8.44 -43.03
N ALA A 653 14.21 8.23 -42.87
CA ALA A 653 13.17 9.06 -43.45
C ALA A 653 13.22 10.51 -42.92
N ALA A 654 13.26 10.68 -41.59
CA ALA A 654 13.31 12.00 -40.95
C ALA A 654 14.54 12.80 -41.37
N ASN A 655 15.72 12.16 -41.44
CA ASN A 655 16.94 12.80 -41.93
C ASN A 655 16.80 13.23 -43.39
N LYS A 656 16.25 12.37 -44.26
CA LYS A 656 16.04 12.69 -45.68
C LYS A 656 15.09 13.87 -45.87
N SER A 657 13.98 13.91 -45.13
CA SER A 657 13.01 15.01 -45.20
C SER A 657 13.56 16.31 -44.62
N ALA A 658 14.30 16.25 -43.51
CA ALA A 658 15.01 17.40 -42.95
C ALA A 658 16.06 17.98 -43.92
N THR A 659 16.83 17.12 -44.58
CA THR A 659 17.80 17.53 -45.61
C THR A 659 17.08 18.21 -46.78
N ARG A 660 16.00 17.62 -47.30
CA ARG A 660 15.21 18.23 -48.38
C ARG A 660 14.58 19.56 -48.00
N TYR A 661 14.08 19.68 -46.76
CA TYR A 661 13.56 20.95 -46.25
C TYR A 661 14.66 22.01 -46.21
N ALA A 662 15.86 21.66 -45.71
CA ALA A 662 17.00 22.56 -45.67
C ALA A 662 17.48 22.98 -47.07
N GLU A 663 17.54 22.03 -48.01
CA GLU A 663 17.89 22.29 -49.42
C GLU A 663 16.90 23.22 -50.09
N ASN A 664 15.58 22.98 -49.95
CA ASN A 664 14.55 23.84 -50.54
C ASN A 664 14.51 25.23 -49.91
N ARG A 665 14.71 25.32 -48.58
CA ARG A 665 14.82 26.60 -47.89
C ARG A 665 16.05 27.39 -48.34
N ALA A 666 17.16 26.71 -48.67
CA ALA A 666 18.35 27.36 -49.23
C ALA A 666 18.17 27.75 -50.72
N ALA A 667 17.49 26.91 -51.50
CA ALA A 667 17.24 27.12 -52.92
C ALA A 667 16.15 28.18 -53.21
N GLY A 668 15.20 28.34 -52.29
CA GLY A 668 14.10 29.31 -52.38
C GLY A 668 14.53 30.78 -52.35
N GLY A 669 15.84 31.06 -52.43
CA GLY A 669 16.38 32.40 -52.48
C GLY A 669 16.05 33.14 -51.19
N ALA A 670 16.98 33.15 -50.24
CA ALA A 670 17.09 34.38 -49.48
C ALA A 670 17.35 35.46 -50.53
N ASP A 671 16.31 36.23 -50.89
CA ASP A 671 16.47 37.51 -51.56
C ASP A 671 17.56 38.21 -50.76
N GLN A 672 18.80 38.18 -51.27
CA GLN A 672 19.87 38.92 -50.66
C GLN A 672 19.32 40.34 -50.63
N PRO A 673 19.23 40.98 -49.45
CA PRO A 673 18.76 42.35 -49.40
C PRO A 673 19.64 43.12 -50.38
N SER A 674 19.01 43.60 -51.46
CA SER A 674 19.69 44.39 -52.46
C SER A 674 20.46 45.48 -51.71
N PRO A 675 21.75 45.71 -51.98
CA PRO A 675 22.52 46.73 -51.29
C PRO A 675 21.97 48.09 -51.73
N ALA A 676 20.89 48.52 -51.09
CA ALA A 676 20.29 49.83 -51.30
C ALA A 676 21.17 50.87 -50.60
N ASP A 677 21.61 51.83 -51.40
CA ASP A 677 22.39 53.01 -51.05
C ASP A 677 21.97 53.65 -49.72
N THR A 678 22.80 53.49 -48.69
CA THR A 678 22.75 54.33 -47.49
C THR A 678 23.43 55.67 -47.75
N LYS A 679 22.68 56.64 -48.26
CA LYS A 679 22.94 58.07 -48.05
C LYS A 679 21.64 58.79 -47.69
N GLY A 680 21.36 58.88 -46.39
CA GLY A 680 20.27 59.70 -45.82
C GLY A 680 20.45 59.87 -44.31
N PRO A 681 20.17 61.06 -43.74
CA PRO A 681 20.72 61.50 -42.45
C PRO A 681 20.04 60.86 -41.23
N GLN A 682 20.83 60.72 -40.17
CA GLN A 682 20.46 60.20 -38.86
C GLN A 682 19.30 60.99 -38.23
N ASN A 683 18.23 60.27 -37.90
CA ASN A 683 17.17 60.75 -37.02
C ASN A 683 17.28 59.98 -35.68
N PRO A 684 17.70 60.59 -34.57
CA PRO A 684 17.65 59.98 -33.25
C PRO A 684 16.22 60.12 -32.72
N PHE A 685 15.66 59.07 -32.13
CA PHE A 685 14.30 58.98 -31.58
C PHE A 685 13.20 58.58 -32.58
N GLY A 686 13.17 57.28 -32.90
CA GLY A 686 11.99 56.60 -33.41
C GLY A 686 12.17 55.09 -33.25
N ALA A 687 11.42 54.49 -32.33
CA ALA A 687 11.33 53.04 -32.21
C ALA A 687 10.65 52.47 -33.46
N ALA A 688 11.45 52.10 -34.46
CA ALA A 688 10.98 51.43 -35.65
C ALA A 688 10.55 50.00 -35.29
N SER A 689 9.25 49.76 -35.32
CA SER A 689 8.69 48.42 -35.45
C SER A 689 9.30 47.77 -36.69
N ALA A 690 10.09 46.72 -36.49
CA ALA A 690 10.63 45.92 -37.57
C ALA A 690 9.48 45.44 -38.46
N PRO A 691 9.53 45.61 -39.78
CA PRO A 691 8.52 45.04 -40.66
C PRO A 691 8.66 43.52 -40.56
N THR A 692 7.67 42.86 -39.95
CA THR A 692 7.45 41.42 -40.11
C THR A 692 7.04 41.17 -41.55
N SER A 693 8.01 41.23 -42.46
CA SER A 693 7.90 40.64 -43.78
C SER A 693 7.76 39.14 -43.56
N THR A 694 6.53 38.66 -43.52
CA THR A 694 6.22 37.24 -43.69
C THR A 694 6.59 36.90 -45.12
N ALA A 695 7.88 36.61 -45.36
CA ALA A 695 8.32 36.00 -46.61
C ALA A 695 7.42 34.79 -46.85
N HIS A 696 6.65 34.82 -47.93
CA HIS A 696 5.77 33.72 -48.30
C HIS A 696 6.63 32.48 -48.53
N GLU A 697 6.64 31.57 -47.55
CA GLU A 697 7.20 30.24 -47.71
C GLU A 697 6.51 29.60 -48.93
N SER A 698 7.29 29.13 -49.89
CA SER A 698 6.70 28.48 -51.07
C SER A 698 5.87 27.28 -50.63
N ASP A 699 4.79 26.97 -51.36
CA ASP A 699 3.95 25.81 -51.05
C ASP A 699 4.79 24.52 -50.94
N GLU A 700 5.81 24.38 -51.79
CA GLU A 700 6.76 23.25 -51.72
C GLU A 700 7.59 23.24 -50.43
N THR A 701 8.08 24.39 -49.95
CA THR A 701 8.84 24.47 -48.69
C THR A 701 7.95 24.17 -47.49
N ARG A 702 6.68 24.61 -47.52
CA ARG A 702 5.67 24.26 -46.52
C ARG A 702 5.39 22.76 -46.51
N ASP A 703 5.19 22.15 -47.67
CA ASP A 703 4.95 20.71 -47.80
C ASP A 703 6.13 19.88 -47.26
N TRP A 704 7.37 20.31 -47.52
CA TRP A 704 8.57 19.66 -46.95
C TRP A 704 8.69 19.86 -45.44
N ARG A 705 8.27 21.02 -44.89
CA ARG A 705 8.21 21.23 -43.43
C ARG A 705 7.20 20.28 -42.80
N GLU A 706 5.99 20.21 -43.35
CA GLU A 706 4.93 19.33 -42.84
C GLU A 706 5.33 17.86 -42.92
N GLN A 707 6.00 17.44 -44.00
CA GLN A 707 6.54 16.10 -44.12
C GLN A 707 7.69 15.84 -43.13
N ALA A 708 8.58 16.80 -42.89
CA ALA A 708 9.66 16.67 -41.91
C ALA A 708 9.13 16.58 -40.48
N GLU A 709 8.12 17.39 -40.13
CA GLU A 709 7.42 17.33 -38.83
C GLU A 709 6.70 15.99 -38.65
N LYS A 710 6.05 15.49 -39.70
CA LYS A 710 5.41 14.18 -39.72
C LYS A 710 6.42 13.05 -39.49
N ASP A 711 7.53 13.05 -40.22
CA ASP A 711 8.58 12.02 -40.10
C ASP A 711 9.28 12.10 -38.73
N ALA A 712 9.50 13.30 -38.20
CA ALA A 712 10.03 13.48 -36.84
C ALA A 712 9.05 12.96 -35.76
N GLY A 713 7.75 13.20 -35.95
CA GLY A 713 6.70 12.64 -35.08
C GLY A 713 6.62 11.11 -35.17
N GLU A 714 6.79 10.53 -36.37
CA GLU A 714 6.85 9.08 -36.58
C GLU A 714 8.10 8.46 -35.94
N LEU A 715 9.25 9.10 -36.07
CA LEU A 715 10.48 8.69 -35.37
C LEU A 715 10.28 8.72 -33.84
N ALA A 716 9.76 9.82 -33.29
CA ALA A 716 9.48 9.94 -31.87
C ALA A 716 8.51 8.84 -31.37
N TYR A 717 7.50 8.50 -32.19
CA TYR A 717 6.58 7.40 -31.92
C TYR A 717 7.30 6.03 -31.87
N HIS A 718 8.14 5.72 -32.85
CA HIS A 718 8.86 4.45 -32.91
C HIS A 718 9.88 4.33 -31.78
N VAL A 719 10.60 5.41 -31.45
CA VAL A 719 11.54 5.46 -30.32
C VAL A 719 10.79 5.22 -29.00
N ALA A 720 9.68 5.92 -28.77
CA ALA A 720 8.88 5.74 -27.56
C ALA A 720 8.32 4.32 -27.42
N HIS A 721 7.93 3.67 -28.52
CA HIS A 721 7.47 2.28 -28.53
C HIS A 721 8.59 1.28 -28.28
N ARG A 722 9.76 1.49 -28.88
CA ARG A 722 10.96 0.67 -28.63
C ARG A 722 11.34 0.74 -27.16
N ASP A 723 11.41 1.93 -26.59
CA ASP A 723 11.81 2.14 -25.20
C ASP A 723 10.76 1.56 -24.23
N PHE A 724 9.47 1.69 -24.55
CA PHE A 724 8.40 1.02 -23.82
C PHE A 724 8.56 -0.50 -23.81
N ARG A 725 8.88 -1.12 -24.97
CA ARG A 725 9.11 -2.56 -25.08
C ARG A 725 10.35 -3.00 -24.31
N ALA A 726 11.44 -2.25 -24.39
CA ALA A 726 12.65 -2.52 -23.63
C ALA A 726 12.38 -2.47 -22.11
N ALA A 727 11.62 -1.47 -21.65
CA ALA A 727 11.20 -1.37 -20.25
C ALA A 727 10.31 -2.55 -19.82
N CYS A 728 9.39 -3.01 -20.68
CA CYS A 728 8.58 -4.20 -20.42
C CYS A 728 9.45 -5.46 -20.26
N ILE A 729 10.46 -5.65 -21.12
CA ILE A 729 11.38 -6.81 -21.05
C ILE A 729 12.23 -6.76 -19.79
N ALA A 730 12.84 -5.62 -19.47
CA ALA A 730 13.63 -5.44 -18.25
C ALA A 730 12.79 -5.74 -16.99
N ARG A 731 11.51 -5.38 -17.02
CA ARG A 731 10.57 -5.70 -15.95
C ARG A 731 10.25 -7.20 -15.86
N LEU A 732 9.94 -7.86 -16.99
CA LEU A 732 9.74 -9.32 -17.02
C LEU A 732 10.97 -10.10 -16.53
N ASP A 733 12.18 -9.61 -16.78
CA ASP A 733 13.41 -10.21 -16.27
C ASP A 733 13.54 -10.12 -14.75
N SER A 734 13.16 -8.97 -14.17
CA SER A 734 13.08 -8.82 -12.72
C SER A 734 12.07 -9.81 -12.11
N ASP A 735 10.90 -9.93 -12.73
CA ASP A 735 9.83 -10.81 -12.25
C ASP A 735 10.22 -12.30 -12.36
N LEU A 736 10.88 -12.69 -13.46
CA LEU A 736 11.42 -14.04 -13.64
C LEU A 736 12.43 -14.38 -12.55
N LYS A 737 13.36 -13.46 -12.26
CA LYS A 737 14.37 -13.62 -11.21
C LYS A 737 13.75 -13.77 -9.81
N GLU A 738 12.68 -13.02 -9.53
CA GLU A 738 11.94 -13.15 -8.26
C GLU A 738 11.27 -14.53 -8.14
N LEU A 739 10.58 -14.99 -9.20
CA LEU A 739 9.95 -16.31 -9.27
C LEU A 739 10.94 -17.47 -9.18
N GLU A 740 12.08 -17.37 -9.86
CA GLU A 740 13.17 -18.34 -9.76
C GLU A 740 13.73 -18.37 -8.33
N GLY A 741 13.89 -17.21 -7.70
CA GLY A 741 14.30 -17.10 -6.30
C GLY A 741 13.30 -17.76 -5.35
N VAL A 742 11.99 -17.57 -5.56
CA VAL A 742 10.93 -18.24 -4.82
C VAL A 742 10.98 -19.75 -5.05
N SER A 743 11.09 -20.21 -6.30
CA SER A 743 11.20 -21.63 -6.65
C SER A 743 12.43 -22.28 -6.00
N ALA A 744 13.56 -21.57 -5.95
CA ALA A 744 14.77 -22.04 -5.28
C ALA A 744 14.56 -22.14 -3.76
N ARG A 745 14.01 -21.10 -3.12
CA ARG A 745 13.69 -21.12 -1.68
C ARG A 745 12.70 -22.21 -1.32
N LEU A 746 11.67 -22.43 -2.15
CA LEU A 746 10.72 -23.53 -1.99
C LEU A 746 11.45 -24.88 -2.06
N ARG A 747 12.28 -25.10 -3.08
CA ARG A 747 13.08 -26.33 -3.20
C ARG A 747 14.04 -26.54 -2.03
N ASP A 748 14.64 -25.48 -1.51
CA ASP A 748 15.59 -25.59 -0.40
C ASP A 748 14.87 -25.80 0.94
N ALA A 749 13.71 -25.19 1.15
CA ALA A 749 12.83 -25.50 2.27
C ALA A 749 12.35 -26.97 2.26
N LEU A 750 12.13 -27.53 1.06
CA LEU A 750 11.79 -28.94 0.88
C LEU A 750 12.95 -29.90 1.11
N LYS A 751 14.18 -29.44 0.89
CA LYS A 751 15.40 -30.23 1.17
C LYS A 751 15.75 -30.26 2.64
N VAL A 752 15.07 -29.53 3.52
CA VAL A 752 15.39 -29.50 4.95
C VAL A 752 15.31 -30.95 5.48
N PRO A 753 16.46 -31.57 5.83
CA PRO A 753 16.49 -32.97 6.26
C PRO A 753 15.61 -33.21 7.49
N ALA A 754 15.31 -32.16 8.27
CA ALA A 754 14.43 -32.23 9.41
C ALA A 754 12.99 -32.62 9.05
N VAL A 755 12.46 -32.20 7.88
CA VAL A 755 11.09 -32.57 7.45
C VAL A 755 11.06 -34.04 7.04
N ALA A 756 12.02 -34.49 6.21
CA ALA A 756 12.15 -35.89 5.83
C ALA A 756 12.41 -36.80 7.05
N LYS A 757 13.28 -36.39 7.97
CA LYS A 757 13.59 -37.11 9.22
C LYS A 757 12.37 -37.20 10.14
N ALA A 758 11.59 -36.14 10.27
CA ALA A 758 10.34 -36.18 11.04
C ALA A 758 9.35 -37.19 10.45
N PHE A 759 9.26 -37.29 9.12
CA PHE A 759 8.44 -38.31 8.46
C PHE A 759 8.95 -39.74 8.72
N GLU A 760 10.25 -39.99 8.63
CA GLU A 760 10.83 -41.31 8.90
C GLU A 760 10.64 -41.74 10.36
N GLU A 761 10.86 -40.83 11.32
CA GLU A 761 10.68 -41.09 12.75
C GLU A 761 9.24 -41.45 13.10
N VAL A 762 8.28 -40.78 12.47
CA VAL A 762 6.85 -41.03 12.65
C VAL A 762 6.43 -42.37 12.03
N ALA A 763 6.90 -42.70 10.82
CA ALA A 763 6.60 -43.98 10.19
C ALA A 763 7.16 -45.16 11.01
N ALA A 764 8.34 -44.98 11.62
CA ALA A 764 8.92 -45.96 12.55
C ALA A 764 8.05 -46.16 13.81
N LEU A 765 7.45 -45.10 14.33
CA LEU A 765 6.53 -45.16 15.47
C LEU A 765 5.24 -45.91 15.15
N GLU A 766 4.67 -45.73 13.97
CA GLU A 766 3.48 -46.47 13.54
C GLU A 766 3.74 -47.98 13.48
N ALA A 767 4.86 -48.39 12.91
CA ALA A 767 5.25 -49.81 12.83
C ALA A 767 5.40 -50.42 14.24
N GLN A 768 5.93 -49.65 15.19
CA GLN A 768 6.08 -50.07 16.59
C GLN A 768 4.74 -50.18 17.32
N LEU A 769 3.79 -49.27 17.07
CA LEU A 769 2.44 -49.28 17.65
C LEU A 769 1.65 -50.51 17.23
N VAL A 770 1.64 -50.84 15.93
CA VAL A 770 0.97 -52.04 15.39
C VAL A 770 1.51 -53.33 16.05
N THR A 771 2.82 -53.38 16.27
CA THR A 771 3.46 -54.53 16.93
C THR A 771 3.00 -54.67 18.39
N ARG A 772 2.85 -53.56 19.11
CA ARG A 772 2.41 -53.60 20.53
C ARG A 772 0.92 -53.81 20.71
N GLU A 773 0.08 -53.35 19.79
CA GLU A 773 -1.34 -53.73 19.79
C GLU A 773 -1.51 -55.25 19.74
N LYS A 774 -0.65 -55.93 18.97
CA LYS A 774 -0.62 -57.40 18.90
C LYS A 774 -0.19 -58.02 20.24
N GLU A 775 0.87 -57.54 20.87
CA GLU A 775 1.32 -58.06 22.18
C GLU A 775 0.30 -57.84 23.30
N ILE A 776 -0.40 -56.69 23.29
CA ILE A 776 -1.49 -56.41 24.24
C ILE A 776 -2.65 -57.37 24.01
N ALA A 777 -2.98 -57.68 22.75
CA ALA A 777 -3.98 -58.68 22.41
C ALA A 777 -3.56 -60.10 22.86
N GLU A 778 -2.28 -60.44 22.77
CA GLU A 778 -1.72 -61.71 23.26
C GLU A 778 -1.79 -61.81 24.80
N LEU A 779 -1.47 -60.74 25.54
CA LEU A 779 -1.64 -60.68 26.99
C LEU A 779 -3.11 -60.83 27.42
N ALA A 780 -4.02 -60.17 26.70
CA ALA A 780 -5.45 -60.32 26.92
C ALA A 780 -5.93 -61.75 26.65
N ALA A 781 -5.34 -62.44 25.66
CA ALA A 781 -5.62 -63.84 25.38
C ALA A 781 -5.14 -64.77 26.51
N VAL A 782 -3.94 -64.56 27.05
CA VAL A 782 -3.40 -65.34 28.19
C VAL A 782 -4.28 -65.19 29.44
N LEU A 783 -4.74 -63.96 29.75
CA LEU A 783 -5.73 -63.74 30.81
C LEU A 783 -7.05 -64.47 30.54
N GLY A 784 -7.47 -64.53 29.28
CA GLY A 784 -8.64 -65.29 28.84
C GLY A 784 -8.52 -66.79 29.08
N GLU A 785 -7.31 -67.35 29.08
CA GLU A 785 -7.06 -68.77 29.36
C GLU A 785 -6.95 -69.11 30.85
N LEU A 786 -6.60 -68.13 31.70
CA LEU A 786 -6.59 -68.32 33.15
C LEU A 786 -7.97 -68.53 33.75
N ALA A 787 -8.98 -67.84 33.23
CA ALA A 787 -10.37 -67.96 33.69
C ALA A 787 -10.92 -69.41 33.63
N PRO A 788 -10.83 -70.15 32.50
CA PRO A 788 -11.25 -71.55 32.46
C PRO A 788 -10.39 -72.46 33.35
N LEU A 789 -9.10 -72.15 33.55
CA LEU A 789 -8.23 -72.92 34.45
C LEU A 789 -8.67 -72.78 35.92
N CYS A 790 -8.97 -71.55 36.35
CA CYS A 790 -9.56 -71.25 37.66
C CYS A 790 -10.92 -71.95 37.84
N GLY A 791 -11.76 -71.96 36.80
CA GLY A 791 -13.03 -72.67 36.79
C GLY A 791 -12.88 -74.19 36.94
N GLN A 792 -11.91 -74.80 36.24
CA GLN A 792 -11.60 -76.23 36.35
C GLN A 792 -11.05 -76.60 37.73
N LEU A 793 -10.18 -75.77 38.30
CA LEU A 793 -9.63 -75.96 39.64
C LEU A 793 -10.71 -75.86 40.71
N ALA A 794 -11.62 -74.88 40.62
CA ALA A 794 -12.78 -74.76 41.51
C ALA A 794 -13.72 -75.95 41.40
N GLY A 795 -13.93 -76.45 40.17
CA GLY A 795 -14.74 -77.63 39.90
C GLY A 795 -14.15 -78.92 40.48
N LYS A 796 -12.82 -79.09 40.45
CA LYS A 796 -12.12 -80.29 40.98
C LYS A 796 -11.99 -80.29 42.50
N THR A 797 -11.71 -79.15 43.12
CA THR A 797 -11.52 -79.05 44.59
C THR A 797 -12.84 -79.20 45.36
N GLY A 798 -13.94 -78.61 44.85
CA GLY A 798 -15.24 -78.67 45.52
C GLY A 798 -15.32 -77.80 46.77
N SER A 799 -14.29 -77.00 46.99
CA SER A 799 -14.20 -76.07 48.09
C SER A 799 -14.96 -74.80 47.75
N LYS A 800 -16.07 -74.59 48.44
CA LYS A 800 -16.89 -73.37 48.32
C LYS A 800 -16.10 -72.13 48.73
N ALA A 801 -15.11 -72.27 49.62
CA ALA A 801 -14.20 -71.21 50.02
C ALA A 801 -13.20 -70.88 48.90
N PHE A 802 -12.63 -71.90 48.24
CA PHE A 802 -11.75 -71.74 47.08
C PHE A 802 -12.45 -71.06 45.89
N ALA A 803 -13.67 -71.50 45.56
CA ALA A 803 -14.48 -70.86 44.52
C ALA A 803 -14.87 -69.41 44.88
N LYS A 804 -15.17 -69.14 46.16
CA LYS A 804 -15.50 -67.79 46.65
C LYS A 804 -14.28 -66.84 46.69
N ALA A 805 -13.07 -67.37 46.80
CA ALA A 805 -11.83 -66.60 46.68
C ALA A 805 -11.45 -66.32 45.21
N LEU A 806 -11.70 -67.27 44.30
CA LEU A 806 -11.40 -67.12 42.87
C LEU A 806 -12.37 -66.22 42.10
N LEU A 807 -13.66 -66.21 42.47
CA LEU A 807 -14.68 -65.46 41.74
C LEU A 807 -14.42 -63.95 41.72
N PRO A 808 -14.07 -63.27 42.84
CA PRO A 808 -13.76 -61.85 42.85
C PRO A 808 -12.50 -61.49 42.05
N ILE A 809 -11.59 -62.45 41.86
CA ILE A 809 -10.33 -62.28 41.11
C ILE A 809 -10.65 -62.25 39.62
N VAL A 810 -11.43 -63.23 39.15
CA VAL A 810 -11.91 -63.28 37.77
C VAL A 810 -12.81 -62.09 37.46
N GLU A 811 -13.69 -61.69 38.38
CA GLU A 811 -14.57 -60.52 38.24
C GLU A 811 -13.81 -59.19 38.14
N LYS A 812 -12.75 -59.01 38.93
CA LYS A 812 -11.91 -57.80 38.85
C LYS A 812 -11.05 -57.78 37.58
N VAL A 813 -10.55 -58.93 37.13
CA VAL A 813 -9.81 -59.05 35.87
C VAL A 813 -10.72 -58.78 34.66
N ASP A 814 -11.94 -59.34 34.65
CA ASP A 814 -12.93 -59.13 33.58
C ASP A 814 -13.39 -57.66 33.50
N ALA A 815 -13.65 -57.03 34.66
CA ALA A 815 -14.07 -55.64 34.75
C ALA A 815 -12.99 -54.62 34.32
N HIS A 816 -11.71 -54.99 34.36
CA HIS A 816 -10.60 -54.09 34.02
C HIS A 816 -9.96 -54.38 32.65
N ALA A 817 -10.08 -55.60 32.13
CA ALA A 817 -9.61 -55.94 30.79
C ALA A 817 -10.58 -55.53 29.67
N GLY A 818 -11.81 -55.10 30.01
CA GLY A 818 -12.84 -54.78 29.01
C GLY A 818 -13.34 -56.00 28.23
N LEU A 819 -12.99 -57.22 28.66
CA LEU A 819 -13.29 -58.50 28.03
C LEU A 819 -14.72 -58.95 28.31
N LYS A 820 -15.74 -58.12 28.04
CA LYS A 820 -17.16 -58.42 28.29
C LYS A 820 -17.50 -59.92 28.06
N GLY A 821 -17.64 -60.69 29.14
CA GLY A 821 -18.17 -62.06 29.09
C GLY A 821 -17.29 -63.17 29.69
N LEU A 822 -16.16 -62.86 30.34
CA LEU A 822 -15.34 -63.88 31.00
C LEU A 822 -16.02 -64.42 32.27
N CYS A 823 -16.63 -63.55 33.08
CA CYS A 823 -17.35 -63.92 34.30
C CYS A 823 -18.51 -64.88 34.07
N SER A 824 -19.31 -64.63 33.04
CA SER A 824 -20.43 -65.51 32.68
C SER A 824 -20.00 -66.94 32.32
N LYS A 825 -18.79 -67.11 31.78
CA LYS A 825 -18.25 -68.44 31.43
C LYS A 825 -17.69 -69.17 32.66
N VAL A 826 -17.08 -68.45 33.58
CA VAL A 826 -16.56 -69.02 34.84
C VAL A 826 -17.71 -69.37 35.79
N GLU A 827 -18.73 -68.52 35.93
CA GLU A 827 -19.96 -68.88 36.65
C GLU A 827 -20.63 -70.11 36.03
N ALA A 828 -20.75 -70.17 34.70
CA ALA A 828 -21.33 -71.33 34.02
C ALA A 828 -20.52 -72.61 34.27
N HIS A 829 -19.19 -72.56 34.28
CA HIS A 829 -18.35 -73.72 34.60
C HIS A 829 -18.39 -74.12 36.08
N ILE A 830 -18.45 -73.16 37.00
CA ILE A 830 -18.62 -73.42 38.43
C ILE A 830 -19.99 -74.05 38.70
N LEU A 831 -21.05 -73.52 38.10
CA LEU A 831 -22.42 -74.07 38.19
C LEU A 831 -22.51 -75.46 37.54
N LEU A 832 -21.86 -75.67 36.39
CA LEU A 832 -21.82 -76.98 35.72
C LEU A 832 -21.06 -78.02 36.55
N ALA A 833 -19.92 -77.66 37.14
CA ALA A 833 -19.16 -78.56 38.01
C ALA A 833 -19.90 -78.85 39.32
N ALA A 834 -20.60 -77.86 39.90
CA ALA A 834 -21.47 -78.06 41.06
C ALA A 834 -22.67 -78.96 40.73
N ALA A 835 -23.28 -78.80 39.56
CA ALA A 835 -24.37 -79.63 39.08
C ALA A 835 -23.92 -81.08 38.79
N GLN A 836 -22.75 -81.26 38.18
CA GLN A 836 -22.16 -82.59 37.93
C GLN A 836 -21.82 -83.33 39.23
N ARG A 837 -21.48 -82.61 40.31
CA ARG A 837 -21.25 -83.17 41.66
C ARG A 837 -22.50 -83.36 42.51
N LEU A 838 -23.60 -82.68 42.19
CA LEU A 838 -24.90 -82.96 42.80
C LEU A 838 -25.59 -84.16 42.14
N ALA A 839 -25.21 -84.46 40.88
CA ALA A 839 -25.67 -85.59 40.11
C ALA A 839 -24.87 -86.89 40.35
N ALA A 840 -23.65 -86.80 40.88
CA ALA A 840 -22.78 -87.91 41.28
C ALA A 840 -22.75 -88.05 42.79
#